data_AF-A0AA36PJK2-F1
#
_entry.id   AF-A0AA36PJK2-F1
#
_cell.length_a   1.000
_cell.length_b   1.000
_cell.length_c   1.000
_cell.angle_alpha   90.00
_cell.angle_beta   90.00
_cell.angle_gamma   90.00
#
_symmetry.space_group_name_H-M   'P 1'
#
loop_
_entity.id
_entity.type
_entity.pdbx_description
1 polymer ?
#
loop_
_entity_poly.entity_id
_entity_poly.type
_entity_poly.pdbx_seq_one_letter_code
_entity_poly.pdbx_strand_id
1 'polypeptide(L)'
;MSSSFLSTTPNQLGSGVLPSHYDEIVFELSEANWVKDIILPDQPPDRCIVTIYSSATQDTVLHLPFGSLIMKTDSVYYLEYHTGIQQWDIQGPDFNYLTPDNLGDHVLQDNMSYETPDSTVHITMVPNTTNNHNEVDEYPNTWASEENDSMAMPSMLLTSYKDIIKQLLDSDWVGNITMPDQSDDKSTATIIFSATEDAMLHLPSGPLKIKSGTEYNLEYDANRQQWYNREADINDETPDLIPKNRSTRSVIEDSETIDSRVVYTIPESSQKVTDYVMDNNNWAAEIRLPSTAEDESTMTIHSTAIRDSKISSENLLYPCTTTIKSDDQYVFKYLKKFSRWALESAPVRNIEFDRIQSEIPFPTSPTTMVTMTDSHWREKIKLPERAADRDKITLKSSTDAVTHIDTDNVNEPGVMKLRNGEQYDFFYIAEKGKWQLISSPDTFYQAQDITNGLVPILRTPRTIINAADGNYQPELRLPTGQEPGSRVIINSRAEWDISVSADETNYKVLNGETVAFKVNEQGRWQRESITIDLLLLYSDKAAAHSGKDKVHDFMMKGFNMTNEALENSGANFRYRMVGLREIAAKADWINMYGMLDNLRKDPLVQEWLDSLKADGVYYVGTEEGTGHGWLNNVFHPEDSTEGIDETIIPDPINLMDRMYMVSVGPITSDPEVMRHELGHNMGLRDRYGCNPNIQECELVATIMNQMWTPYYSTPDHYTADYGIPMGIPGKFDDVLAMNKISPAVAAYR
;
A
#
# COMPACT_ATOMS: atom_id res chain seq x y z
N MET A 1 -39.88 1.54 -37.52
CA MET A 1 -38.52 1.13 -37.92
C MET A 1 -38.40 -0.35 -37.58
N SER A 2 -37.83 -1.19 -38.44
CA SER A 2 -37.68 -2.62 -38.10
C SER A 2 -36.58 -2.77 -37.07
N SER A 3 -36.89 -3.38 -35.93
CA SER A 3 -35.88 -3.79 -34.96
C SER A 3 -34.92 -4.79 -35.61
N SER A 4 -33.63 -4.57 -35.40
CA SER A 4 -32.52 -5.34 -35.94
C SER A 4 -32.05 -6.36 -34.90
N PHE A 5 -32.22 -7.66 -35.21
CA PHE A 5 -31.93 -8.77 -34.30
C PHE A 5 -30.77 -9.63 -34.82
N LEU A 6 -29.86 -10.01 -33.94
CA LEU A 6 -28.75 -10.94 -34.20
C LEU A 6 -28.79 -12.09 -33.20
N SER A 7 -28.77 -13.33 -33.68
CA SER A 7 -28.45 -14.51 -32.86
C SER A 7 -27.19 -15.15 -33.43
N THR A 8 -26.16 -15.30 -32.61
CA THR A 8 -24.83 -15.75 -33.06
C THR A 8 -24.07 -16.50 -31.97
N THR A 9 -22.97 -17.13 -32.38
CA THR A 9 -22.00 -17.83 -31.55
C THR A 9 -20.59 -17.30 -31.86
N PRO A 10 -19.57 -17.60 -31.03
CA PRO A 10 -18.20 -17.18 -31.32
C PRO A 10 -17.69 -17.62 -32.69
N ASN A 11 -17.97 -18.85 -33.11
CA ASN A 11 -17.50 -19.38 -34.39
C ASN A 11 -18.21 -18.76 -35.61
N GLN A 12 -19.48 -18.37 -35.46
CA GLN A 12 -20.22 -17.66 -36.51
C GLN A 12 -19.74 -16.21 -36.65
N LEU A 13 -19.38 -15.58 -35.54
CA LEU A 13 -18.86 -14.21 -35.51
C LEU A 13 -17.34 -14.15 -35.81
N GLY A 14 -16.64 -15.27 -35.61
CA GLY A 14 -15.17 -15.36 -35.67
C GLY A 14 -14.45 -14.68 -34.50
N SER A 15 -15.18 -14.21 -33.49
CA SER A 15 -14.65 -13.49 -32.33
C SER A 15 -15.68 -13.45 -31.18
N GLY A 16 -15.27 -12.92 -30.03
CA GLY A 16 -16.18 -12.53 -28.93
C GLY A 16 -16.55 -11.05 -28.91
N VAL A 17 -16.22 -10.28 -29.96
CA VAL A 17 -16.51 -8.84 -30.02
C VAL A 17 -17.88 -8.61 -30.65
N LEU A 18 -18.84 -8.14 -29.85
CA LEU A 18 -20.23 -7.99 -30.28
C LEU A 18 -20.43 -6.70 -31.13
N PRO A 19 -21.20 -6.76 -32.22
CA PRO A 19 -21.38 -5.64 -33.14
C PRO A 19 -22.44 -4.60 -32.67
N SER A 20 -22.24 -3.33 -33.03
CA SER A 20 -23.02 -2.18 -32.53
C SER A 20 -24.28 -1.79 -33.30
N HIS A 21 -24.63 -2.52 -34.36
CA HIS A 21 -25.73 -2.12 -35.26
C HIS A 21 -27.04 -2.88 -35.04
N TYR A 22 -27.16 -3.59 -33.93
CA TYR A 22 -28.32 -4.41 -33.60
C TYR A 22 -29.04 -3.84 -32.38
N ASP A 23 -30.37 -3.86 -32.44
CA ASP A 23 -31.23 -3.53 -31.31
C ASP A 23 -31.29 -4.70 -30.30
N GLU A 24 -31.03 -5.92 -30.75
CA GLU A 24 -30.98 -7.10 -29.90
C GLU A 24 -29.93 -8.11 -30.40
N ILE A 25 -29.13 -8.64 -29.48
CA ILE A 25 -28.09 -9.64 -29.71
C ILE A 25 -28.28 -10.81 -28.75
N VAL A 26 -28.35 -12.03 -29.26
CA VAL A 26 -28.25 -13.27 -28.50
C VAL A 26 -26.91 -13.93 -28.82
N PHE A 27 -26.05 -14.10 -27.81
CA PHE A 27 -24.72 -14.69 -27.94
C PHE A 27 -24.62 -15.99 -27.13
N GLU A 28 -24.42 -17.12 -27.81
CA GLU A 28 -24.40 -18.44 -27.17
C GLU A 28 -23.00 -19.07 -27.18
N LEU A 29 -22.53 -19.50 -26.00
CA LEU A 29 -21.29 -20.24 -25.80
C LEU A 29 -21.59 -21.71 -25.49
N SER A 30 -20.77 -22.61 -26.04
CA SER A 30 -20.78 -24.05 -25.75
C SER A 30 -19.38 -24.62 -25.92
N GLU A 31 -19.15 -25.87 -25.49
CA GLU A 31 -17.85 -26.56 -25.61
C GLU A 31 -17.19 -26.47 -26.99
N ALA A 32 -17.98 -26.57 -28.06
CA ALA A 32 -17.49 -26.53 -29.44
C ALA A 32 -17.51 -25.11 -30.05
N ASN A 33 -18.13 -24.13 -29.37
CA ASN A 33 -18.30 -22.75 -29.80
C ASN A 33 -18.04 -21.83 -28.60
N TRP A 34 -16.76 -21.68 -28.24
CA TRP A 34 -16.32 -20.94 -27.05
C TRP A 34 -15.30 -19.87 -27.41
N VAL A 35 -15.28 -18.79 -26.64
CA VAL A 35 -14.24 -17.76 -26.68
C VAL A 35 -13.92 -17.34 -25.25
N LYS A 36 -12.65 -16.97 -25.00
CA LYS A 36 -12.20 -16.55 -23.68
C LYS A 36 -12.78 -15.20 -23.26
N ASP A 37 -12.89 -14.27 -24.20
CA ASP A 37 -13.20 -12.87 -23.93
C ASP A 37 -14.42 -12.44 -24.75
N ILE A 38 -15.41 -11.85 -24.08
CA ILE A 38 -16.57 -11.19 -24.71
C ILE A 38 -16.48 -9.70 -24.48
N ILE A 39 -16.58 -8.93 -25.57
CA ILE A 39 -16.57 -7.47 -25.54
C ILE A 39 -17.94 -6.98 -26.03
N LEU A 40 -18.61 -6.17 -25.20
CA LEU A 40 -19.89 -5.57 -25.53
C LEU A 40 -19.75 -4.58 -26.70
N PRO A 41 -20.85 -4.28 -27.41
CA PRO A 41 -20.83 -3.28 -28.47
C PRO A 41 -20.25 -1.93 -28.01
N ASP A 42 -19.46 -1.29 -28.88
CA ASP A 42 -18.78 -0.02 -28.61
C ASP A 42 -19.68 1.21 -28.78
N GLN A 43 -20.70 1.12 -29.65
CA GLN A 43 -21.67 2.18 -29.94
C GLN A 43 -23.09 1.62 -30.07
N PRO A 44 -23.60 0.92 -29.04
CA PRO A 44 -24.94 0.34 -29.07
C PRO A 44 -26.02 1.42 -29.26
N PRO A 45 -27.10 1.15 -30.01
CA PRO A 45 -28.27 2.02 -30.02
C PRO A 45 -28.93 2.09 -28.63
N ASP A 46 -29.73 3.13 -28.40
CA ASP A 46 -30.51 3.23 -27.16
C ASP A 46 -31.44 2.02 -27.01
N ARG A 47 -31.46 1.43 -25.82
CA ARG A 47 -32.16 0.19 -25.48
C ARG A 47 -31.71 -1.04 -26.25
N CYS A 48 -30.45 -1.07 -26.71
CA CYS A 48 -29.83 -2.28 -27.24
C CYS A 48 -29.86 -3.38 -26.18
N ILE A 49 -30.35 -4.55 -26.52
CA ILE A 49 -30.39 -5.71 -25.63
C ILE A 49 -29.29 -6.69 -26.04
N VAL A 50 -28.50 -7.17 -25.08
CA VAL A 50 -27.56 -8.28 -25.28
C VAL A 50 -27.90 -9.37 -24.29
N THR A 51 -28.20 -10.57 -24.77
CA THR A 51 -28.36 -11.76 -23.94
C THR A 51 -27.24 -12.73 -24.22
N ILE A 52 -26.52 -13.15 -23.17
CA ILE A 52 -25.39 -14.07 -23.27
C ILE A 52 -25.71 -15.34 -22.51
N TYR A 53 -25.64 -16.48 -23.20
CA TYR A 53 -25.81 -17.80 -22.62
C TYR A 53 -24.48 -18.54 -22.62
N SER A 54 -24.09 -19.11 -21.47
CA SER A 54 -22.95 -20.02 -21.41
C SER A 54 -23.37 -21.40 -20.96
N SER A 55 -23.15 -22.42 -21.80
CA SER A 55 -23.20 -23.83 -21.40
C SER A 55 -21.80 -24.47 -21.41
N ALA A 56 -20.74 -23.66 -21.47
CA ALA A 56 -19.36 -24.14 -21.52
C ALA A 56 -18.79 -24.36 -20.11
N THR A 57 -18.01 -25.42 -19.94
CA THR A 57 -17.25 -25.77 -18.73
C THR A 57 -16.01 -24.90 -18.52
N GLN A 58 -15.56 -24.22 -19.58
CA GLN A 58 -14.49 -23.24 -19.51
C GLN A 58 -15.06 -21.85 -19.19
N ASP A 59 -14.46 -21.21 -18.18
CA ASP A 59 -14.77 -19.85 -17.76
C ASP A 59 -14.56 -18.84 -18.90
N THR A 60 -15.48 -17.90 -19.05
CA THR A 60 -15.42 -16.82 -20.06
C THR A 60 -15.38 -15.47 -19.34
N VAL A 61 -14.58 -14.53 -19.84
CA VAL A 61 -14.48 -13.18 -19.29
C VAL A 61 -15.37 -12.23 -20.10
N LEU A 62 -16.43 -11.73 -19.49
CA LEU A 62 -17.26 -10.64 -20.02
C LEU A 62 -16.67 -9.30 -19.60
N HIS A 63 -16.19 -8.53 -20.58
CA HIS A 63 -15.63 -7.20 -20.36
C HIS A 63 -16.76 -6.16 -20.27
N LEU A 64 -16.86 -5.51 -19.13
CA LEU A 64 -17.83 -4.46 -18.82
C LEU A 64 -17.13 -3.09 -18.76
N PRO A 65 -17.85 -1.98 -18.95
CA PRO A 65 -17.26 -0.63 -18.85
C PRO A 65 -16.61 -0.33 -17.49
N PHE A 66 -16.96 -1.08 -16.45
CA PHE A 66 -16.50 -0.88 -15.07
C PHE A 66 -15.71 -2.09 -14.51
N GLY A 67 -15.32 -3.06 -15.35
CA GLY A 67 -14.53 -4.22 -14.92
C GLY A 67 -14.74 -5.44 -15.79
N SER A 68 -14.49 -6.63 -15.25
CA SER A 68 -14.68 -7.88 -15.96
C SER A 68 -15.37 -8.91 -15.09
N LEU A 69 -16.25 -9.71 -15.68
CA LEU A 69 -17.00 -10.76 -15.01
C LEU A 69 -16.62 -12.14 -15.55
N ILE A 70 -16.36 -13.08 -14.66
CA ILE A 70 -16.15 -14.49 -15.05
C ILE A 70 -17.50 -15.17 -15.14
N MET A 71 -17.93 -15.45 -16.37
CA MET A 71 -19.11 -16.26 -16.68
C MET A 71 -18.79 -17.75 -16.53
N LYS A 72 -19.56 -18.43 -15.69
CA LYS A 72 -19.46 -19.88 -15.46
C LYS A 72 -20.42 -20.65 -16.35
N THR A 73 -20.33 -21.97 -16.28
CA THR A 73 -21.30 -22.88 -16.92
C THR A 73 -22.71 -22.60 -16.39
N ASP A 74 -23.67 -22.64 -17.31
CA ASP A 74 -25.10 -22.40 -17.10
C ASP A 74 -25.45 -20.95 -16.67
N SER A 75 -24.50 -20.01 -16.75
CA SER A 75 -24.78 -18.59 -16.54
C SER A 75 -25.54 -17.97 -17.72
N VAL A 76 -26.49 -17.09 -17.39
CA VAL A 76 -27.21 -16.26 -18.35
C VAL A 76 -27.13 -14.81 -17.90
N TYR A 77 -26.71 -13.92 -18.80
CA TYR A 77 -26.75 -12.48 -18.55
C TYR A 77 -27.64 -11.80 -19.57
N TYR A 78 -28.42 -10.84 -19.09
CA TYR A 78 -29.23 -9.94 -19.86
C TYR A 78 -28.69 -8.52 -19.64
N LEU A 79 -28.41 -7.80 -20.72
CA LEU A 79 -27.87 -6.45 -20.67
C LEU A 79 -28.73 -5.53 -21.54
N GLU A 80 -29.13 -4.37 -21.01
CA GLU A 80 -29.85 -3.32 -21.77
C GLU A 80 -29.06 -2.00 -21.73
N TYR A 81 -28.75 -1.43 -22.90
CA TYR A 81 -28.00 -0.18 -22.96
C TYR A 81 -28.91 1.05 -22.84
N HIS A 82 -28.52 2.03 -22.03
CA HIS A 82 -29.22 3.30 -21.88
C HIS A 82 -28.34 4.47 -22.30
N THR A 83 -28.66 5.11 -23.42
CA THR A 83 -27.90 6.27 -23.93
C THR A 83 -27.95 7.48 -22.99
N GLY A 84 -29.01 7.63 -22.20
CA GLY A 84 -29.18 8.73 -21.25
C GLY A 84 -28.13 8.76 -20.15
N ILE A 85 -27.60 7.60 -19.77
CA ILE A 85 -26.55 7.42 -18.74
C ILE A 85 -25.27 6.79 -19.32
N GLN A 86 -25.27 6.43 -20.61
CA GLN A 86 -24.19 5.75 -21.33
C GLN A 86 -23.72 4.44 -20.67
N GLN A 87 -24.64 3.69 -20.08
CA GLN A 87 -24.35 2.47 -19.32
C GLN A 87 -25.24 1.30 -19.74
N TRP A 88 -24.78 0.08 -19.42
CA TRP A 88 -25.56 -1.15 -19.54
C TRP A 88 -26.22 -1.45 -18.20
N ASP A 89 -27.55 -1.58 -18.17
CA ASP A 89 -28.27 -2.26 -17.09
C ASP A 89 -28.05 -3.77 -17.25
N ILE A 90 -27.63 -4.46 -16.19
CA ILE A 90 -27.16 -5.84 -16.26
C ILE A 90 -27.91 -6.68 -15.25
N GLN A 91 -28.49 -7.77 -15.74
CA GLN A 91 -29.14 -8.79 -14.93
C GLN A 91 -28.45 -10.12 -15.16
N GLY A 92 -28.16 -10.84 -14.08
CA GLY A 92 -27.54 -12.14 -14.14
C GLY A 92 -27.39 -12.75 -12.76
N PRO A 93 -27.00 -14.03 -12.67
CA PRO A 93 -26.94 -14.76 -11.41
C PRO A 93 -25.95 -14.15 -10.42
N ASP A 94 -24.94 -13.41 -10.89
CA ASP A 94 -23.84 -12.83 -10.10
C ASP A 94 -23.96 -11.31 -9.85
N PHE A 95 -25.11 -10.70 -10.17
CA PHE A 95 -25.32 -9.25 -10.10
C PHE A 95 -26.34 -8.88 -9.03
N ASN A 96 -26.03 -7.86 -8.24
CA ASN A 96 -26.96 -7.27 -7.27
C ASN A 96 -27.12 -5.77 -7.56
N TYR A 97 -28.35 -5.32 -7.78
CA TYR A 97 -28.67 -3.91 -7.95
C TYR A 97 -29.32 -3.38 -6.67
N LEU A 98 -28.67 -2.40 -6.06
CA LEU A 98 -29.06 -1.81 -4.79
C LEU A 98 -29.26 -0.30 -4.94
N THR A 99 -30.23 0.21 -4.22
CA THR A 99 -30.43 1.63 -3.96
C THR A 99 -30.69 1.79 -2.46
N PRO A 100 -30.61 3.00 -1.86
CA PRO A 100 -30.92 3.16 -0.45
C PRO A 100 -32.27 2.53 -0.05
N ASP A 101 -33.32 2.69 -0.87
CA ASP A 101 -34.66 2.12 -0.67
C ASP A 101 -34.78 0.59 -0.83
N ASN A 102 -33.85 -0.09 -1.51
CA ASN A 102 -33.90 -1.56 -1.67
C ASN A 102 -33.68 -2.32 -0.35
N LEU A 103 -33.29 -1.62 0.71
CA LEU A 103 -32.91 -2.19 1.99
C LEU A 103 -33.81 -1.59 3.07
N GLY A 104 -35.06 -2.06 3.05
CA GLY A 104 -36.05 -1.79 4.08
C GLY A 104 -35.60 -2.39 5.41
N ASP A 105 -34.89 -1.60 6.19
CA ASP A 105 -35.05 -1.47 7.63
C ASP A 105 -34.16 -0.32 8.10
N HIS A 106 -34.80 0.81 8.40
CA HIS A 106 -34.17 1.81 9.24
C HIS A 106 -33.82 1.13 10.56
N VAL A 107 -32.52 1.00 10.88
CA VAL A 107 -32.13 0.83 12.29
C VAL A 107 -32.41 2.17 12.97
N LEU A 108 -33.67 2.39 13.32
CA LEU A 108 -34.01 3.27 14.42
C LEU A 108 -33.32 2.65 15.63
N GLN A 109 -32.36 3.35 16.23
CA GLN A 109 -32.08 3.10 17.64
C GLN A 109 -33.40 3.36 18.37
N ASP A 110 -34.08 2.27 18.74
CA ASP A 110 -35.26 2.28 19.58
C ASP A 110 -34.91 3.06 20.85
N ASN A 111 -35.39 4.29 20.93
CA ASN A 111 -35.57 4.98 22.19
C ASN A 111 -37.01 5.49 22.26
N MET A 112 -37.72 4.83 23.17
CA MET A 112 -38.93 5.23 23.86
C MET A 112 -40.27 4.83 23.21
N SER A 113 -40.79 3.74 23.76
CA SER A 113 -42.22 3.45 23.89
C SER A 113 -43.00 4.69 24.35
N TYR A 114 -43.87 5.20 23.50
CA TYR A 114 -44.94 6.10 23.91
C TYR A 114 -46.10 5.27 24.46
N GLU A 115 -46.21 5.19 25.79
CA GLU A 115 -47.46 4.81 26.45
C GLU A 115 -48.51 5.92 26.23
N THR A 116 -49.69 5.51 25.76
CA THR A 116 -50.90 6.32 25.67
C THR A 116 -51.49 6.62 27.05
N PRO A 117 -52.04 7.80 27.32
CA PRO A 117 -52.78 8.08 28.55
C PRO A 117 -54.27 7.74 28.38
N ASP A 118 -54.85 6.89 29.23
CA ASP A 118 -56.02 7.26 30.05
C ASP A 118 -56.55 6.16 31.01
N SER A 119 -56.99 6.62 32.19
CA SER A 119 -58.15 6.14 32.98
C SER A 119 -58.11 4.83 33.83
N THR A 120 -57.81 5.02 35.13
CA THR A 120 -58.49 4.51 36.36
C THR A 120 -58.99 3.06 36.51
N VAL A 121 -58.60 2.37 37.62
CA VAL A 121 -59.44 2.00 38.80
C VAL A 121 -58.62 1.23 39.87
N HIS A 122 -58.91 1.54 41.14
CA HIS A 122 -58.49 1.01 42.47
C HIS A 122 -58.14 -0.50 42.60
N ILE A 123 -57.25 -0.95 43.51
CA ILE A 123 -57.51 -1.17 44.96
C ILE A 123 -56.22 -1.26 45.82
N THR A 124 -56.37 -0.60 46.97
CA THR A 124 -55.73 -0.44 48.31
C THR A 124 -54.89 -1.53 49.01
N MET A 125 -54.00 -1.02 49.89
CA MET A 125 -53.53 -1.48 51.24
C MET A 125 -52.10 -2.06 51.28
N VAL A 126 -51.18 -1.75 52.21
CA VAL A 126 -51.04 -0.88 53.41
C VAL A 126 -49.53 -0.85 53.74
N PRO A 127 -49.00 0.23 54.34
CA PRO A 127 -47.57 0.43 54.58
C PRO A 127 -47.11 -0.17 55.92
N ASN A 128 -45.80 -0.30 56.12
CA ASN A 128 -45.26 -0.22 57.48
C ASN A 128 -43.90 0.49 57.54
N THR A 129 -43.91 1.47 58.43
CA THR A 129 -42.87 2.35 58.95
C THR A 129 -41.81 1.53 59.72
N THR A 130 -40.58 2.01 59.92
CA THR A 130 -40.17 2.98 60.95
C THR A 130 -38.67 3.34 60.76
N ASN A 131 -38.28 4.62 60.73
CA ASN A 131 -37.64 5.41 61.81
C ASN A 131 -36.37 4.77 62.41
N ASN A 132 -35.22 5.41 62.62
CA ASN A 132 -34.92 6.82 62.93
C ASN A 132 -33.38 7.08 62.94
N HIS A 133 -33.01 8.31 62.55
CA HIS A 133 -32.01 9.26 63.12
C HIS A 133 -30.50 8.98 63.33
N ASN A 134 -29.71 9.85 62.67
CA ASN A 134 -28.72 10.84 63.17
C ASN A 134 -27.20 10.52 63.31
N GLU A 135 -26.44 11.51 62.80
CA GLU A 135 -25.09 12.02 63.16
C GLU A 135 -23.86 11.17 62.79
N VAL A 136 -23.03 11.59 61.82
CA VAL A 136 -21.91 12.57 61.86
C VAL A 136 -20.71 12.04 62.66
N ASP A 137 -19.68 11.53 61.96
CA ASP A 137 -18.27 11.99 62.01
C ASP A 137 -17.25 10.97 61.43
N GLU A 138 -16.27 11.53 60.71
CA GLU A 138 -14.86 11.16 60.56
C GLU A 138 -14.41 9.73 60.13
N TYR A 139 -13.70 9.69 58.99
CA TYR A 139 -12.88 8.58 58.50
C TYR A 139 -11.78 8.15 59.50
N PRO A 140 -11.36 6.87 59.47
CA PRO A 140 -10.05 6.61 58.86
C PRO A 140 -9.95 5.33 58.01
N ASN A 141 -9.04 5.38 57.03
CA ASN A 141 -8.54 4.26 56.23
C ASN A 141 -8.10 3.06 57.07
N THR A 142 -8.65 1.87 56.80
CA THR A 142 -7.95 0.58 56.94
C THR A 142 -8.52 -0.45 55.97
N TRP A 143 -7.69 -0.92 55.03
CA TRP A 143 -7.91 -2.18 54.32
C TRP A 143 -7.20 -3.30 55.08
N ALA A 144 -7.93 -4.33 55.48
CA ALA A 144 -7.38 -5.65 55.75
C ALA A 144 -8.47 -6.73 55.59
N SER A 145 -8.20 -7.64 54.65
CA SER A 145 -8.55 -9.06 54.63
C SER A 145 -10.01 -9.46 54.88
N GLU A 146 -10.70 -9.85 53.81
CA GLU A 146 -11.46 -11.11 53.79
C GLU A 146 -11.54 -11.62 52.34
N GLU A 147 -10.78 -12.67 52.06
CA GLU A 147 -11.02 -13.56 50.93
C GLU A 147 -12.41 -14.18 51.11
N ASN A 148 -13.32 -13.90 50.17
CA ASN A 148 -14.45 -14.76 49.94
C ASN A 148 -14.51 -15.11 48.45
N ASP A 149 -14.27 -16.38 48.19
CA ASP A 149 -14.43 -17.08 46.92
C ASP A 149 -15.83 -16.83 46.34
N SER A 150 -15.95 -15.86 45.44
CA SER A 150 -16.71 -16.00 44.20
C SER A 150 -16.33 -14.86 43.26
N MET A 151 -16.26 -15.16 41.95
CA MET A 151 -16.04 -14.23 40.83
C MET A 151 -14.61 -14.16 40.28
N ALA A 152 -14.34 -15.00 39.28
CA ALA A 152 -13.15 -14.92 38.45
C ALA A 152 -13.23 -13.73 37.47
N MET A 153 -12.41 -12.70 37.71
CA MET A 153 -11.96 -11.74 36.69
C MET A 153 -10.52 -12.11 36.25
N PRO A 154 -10.08 -11.78 35.02
CA PRO A 154 -8.70 -11.95 34.58
C PRO A 154 -7.72 -11.18 35.48
N SER A 155 -6.58 -11.78 35.85
CA SER A 155 -5.63 -11.21 36.82
C SER A 155 -5.02 -9.86 36.41
N MET A 156 -4.89 -9.57 35.11
CA MET A 156 -4.41 -8.29 34.59
C MET A 156 -5.44 -7.15 34.79
N LEU A 157 -6.73 -7.47 34.64
CA LEU A 157 -7.87 -6.56 34.82
C LEU A 157 -7.96 -6.06 36.27
N LEU A 158 -7.79 -6.99 37.22
CA LEU A 158 -7.83 -6.69 38.66
C LEU A 158 -6.67 -5.81 39.12
N THR A 159 -5.53 -5.87 38.42
CA THR A 159 -4.32 -5.10 38.77
C THR A 159 -4.40 -3.67 38.24
N SER A 160 -4.73 -3.50 36.95
CA SER A 160 -4.91 -2.17 36.33
C SER A 160 -6.04 -1.36 36.98
N TYR A 161 -7.14 -2.02 37.34
CA TYR A 161 -8.28 -1.37 38.02
C TYR A 161 -7.89 -0.80 39.39
N LYS A 162 -7.12 -1.58 40.19
CA LYS A 162 -6.65 -1.15 41.51
C LYS A 162 -5.63 -0.01 41.43
N ASP A 163 -4.78 -0.01 40.42
CA ASP A 163 -3.75 1.03 40.23
C ASP A 163 -4.36 2.38 39.84
N ILE A 164 -5.42 2.40 39.03
CA ILE A 164 -6.13 3.63 38.64
C ILE A 164 -6.92 4.19 39.83
N ILE A 165 -7.63 3.32 40.56
CA ILE A 165 -8.33 3.72 41.80
C ILE A 165 -7.35 4.31 42.81
N LYS A 166 -6.19 3.67 42.99
CA LYS A 166 -5.15 4.18 43.88
C LYS A 166 -4.63 5.54 43.45
N GLN A 167 -4.36 5.74 42.16
CA GLN A 167 -3.96 7.05 41.63
C GLN A 167 -5.02 8.13 41.88
N LEU A 168 -6.30 7.82 41.72
CA LEU A 168 -7.39 8.78 41.94
C LEU A 168 -7.59 9.10 43.43
N LEU A 169 -7.49 8.10 44.32
CA LEU A 169 -7.65 8.30 45.77
C LEU A 169 -6.44 8.98 46.42
N ASP A 170 -5.24 8.78 45.89
CA ASP A 170 -3.99 9.40 46.38
C ASP A 170 -3.78 10.82 45.80
N SER A 171 -4.72 11.34 45.00
CA SER A 171 -4.61 12.61 44.29
C SER A 171 -5.44 13.74 44.92
N ASP A 172 -4.79 14.85 45.26
CA ASP A 172 -5.43 16.03 45.87
C ASP A 172 -6.36 16.81 44.92
N TRP A 173 -6.31 16.51 43.62
CA TRP A 173 -7.10 17.15 42.56
C TRP A 173 -8.43 16.44 42.26
N VAL A 174 -8.72 15.32 42.92
CA VAL A 174 -9.99 14.60 42.77
C VAL A 174 -10.99 15.09 43.82
N GLY A 175 -12.16 15.54 43.35
CA GLY A 175 -13.26 16.01 44.18
C GLY A 175 -14.12 14.85 44.70
N ASN A 176 -15.27 14.60 44.06
CA ASN A 176 -16.08 13.42 44.35
C ASN A 176 -15.69 12.26 43.45
N ILE A 177 -15.55 11.07 44.03
CA ILE A 177 -15.40 9.80 43.31
C ILE A 177 -16.58 8.89 43.66
N THR A 178 -17.27 8.40 42.64
CA THR A 178 -18.35 7.43 42.77
C THR A 178 -17.93 6.16 42.05
N MET A 179 -17.87 5.06 42.80
CA MET A 179 -17.71 3.74 42.20
C MET A 179 -19.10 3.15 41.98
N PRO A 180 -19.44 2.71 40.76
CA PRO A 180 -20.72 2.08 40.48
C PRO A 180 -20.78 0.68 41.10
N ASP A 181 -22.00 0.28 41.40
CA ASP A 181 -22.35 -1.09 41.75
C ASP A 181 -21.79 -2.04 40.68
N GLN A 182 -21.19 -3.15 41.13
CA GLN A 182 -20.71 -4.16 40.20
C GLN A 182 -21.89 -4.68 39.38
N SER A 183 -21.91 -4.37 38.09
CA SER A 183 -22.89 -4.98 37.19
C SER A 183 -22.66 -6.50 37.19
N ASP A 184 -23.74 -7.29 37.13
CA ASP A 184 -23.66 -8.76 37.06
C ASP A 184 -22.88 -9.27 35.82
N ASP A 185 -22.52 -8.38 34.89
CA ASP A 185 -21.67 -8.66 33.73
C ASP A 185 -20.18 -8.44 34.07
N LYS A 186 -19.43 -9.55 34.13
CA LYS A 186 -18.02 -9.64 34.61
C LYS A 186 -16.99 -9.03 33.67
N SER A 187 -17.40 -8.18 32.73
CA SER A 187 -16.59 -7.72 31.60
C SER A 187 -16.38 -6.19 31.56
N THR A 188 -17.04 -5.42 32.42
CA THR A 188 -16.92 -3.96 32.44
C THR A 188 -16.75 -3.41 33.86
N ALA A 189 -15.93 -2.37 33.99
CA ALA A 189 -15.76 -1.61 35.22
C ALA A 189 -15.84 -0.12 34.88
N THR A 190 -16.60 0.62 35.68
CA THR A 190 -16.84 2.05 35.45
C THR A 190 -16.35 2.86 36.66
N ILE A 191 -15.78 4.04 36.46
CA ILE A 191 -15.36 4.93 37.55
C ILE A 191 -15.82 6.35 37.18
N ILE A 192 -16.59 6.98 38.06
CA ILE A 192 -17.03 8.36 37.88
C ILE A 192 -16.29 9.24 38.88
N PHE A 193 -15.66 10.31 38.42
CA PHE A 193 -15.04 11.29 39.32
C PHE A 193 -15.08 12.71 38.75
N SER A 194 -15.09 13.70 39.64
CA SER A 194 -14.97 15.12 39.28
C SER A 194 -13.58 15.64 39.64
N ALA A 195 -12.98 16.49 38.81
CA ALA A 195 -11.70 17.12 39.13
C ALA A 195 -11.87 18.53 39.70
N THR A 196 -11.11 18.88 40.74
CA THR A 196 -11.09 20.23 41.35
C THR A 196 -10.03 21.13 40.71
N GLU A 197 -9.00 20.56 40.10
CA GLU A 197 -7.93 21.28 39.39
C GLU A 197 -7.54 20.53 38.09
N ASP A 198 -6.83 21.21 37.17
CA ASP A 198 -6.32 20.59 35.95
C ASP A 198 -5.21 19.58 36.30
N ALA A 199 -5.28 18.37 35.76
CA ALA A 199 -4.37 17.28 36.12
C ALA A 199 -4.09 16.32 34.94
N MET A 200 -3.24 15.33 35.20
CA MET A 200 -2.96 14.24 34.28
C MET A 200 -3.20 12.90 34.99
N LEU A 201 -4.08 12.07 34.41
CA LEU A 201 -4.30 10.71 34.88
C LEU A 201 -3.55 9.74 33.96
N HIS A 202 -2.69 8.90 34.53
CA HIS A 202 -1.89 7.96 33.75
C HIS A 202 -2.62 6.62 33.59
N LEU A 203 -3.20 6.39 32.41
CA LEU A 203 -3.83 5.13 32.04
C LEU A 203 -2.85 4.24 31.25
N PRO A 204 -3.01 2.91 31.28
CA PRO A 204 -2.20 2.00 30.45
C PRO A 204 -2.32 2.26 28.94
N SER A 205 -3.45 2.82 28.49
CA SER A 205 -3.71 3.22 27.09
C SER A 205 -3.09 4.57 26.70
N GLY A 206 -2.51 5.29 27.66
CA GLY A 206 -1.93 6.63 27.47
C GLY A 206 -2.43 7.63 28.50
N PRO A 207 -1.74 8.79 28.65
CA PRO A 207 -2.04 9.72 29.72
C PRO A 207 -3.21 10.65 29.33
N LEU A 208 -4.24 10.72 30.18
CA LEU A 208 -5.46 11.49 29.98
C LEU A 208 -5.36 12.86 30.65
N LYS A 209 -5.61 13.94 29.88
CA LYS A 209 -5.70 15.31 30.40
C LYS A 209 -7.03 15.55 31.09
N ILE A 210 -6.97 15.92 32.36
CA ILE A 210 -8.10 16.22 33.22
C ILE A 210 -8.22 17.74 33.38
N LYS A 211 -9.44 18.28 33.26
CA LYS A 211 -9.77 19.69 33.44
C LYS A 211 -10.61 19.89 34.69
N SER A 212 -10.27 20.91 35.46
CA SER A 212 -11.02 21.36 36.64
C SER A 212 -12.50 21.58 36.31
N GLY A 213 -13.38 21.15 37.22
CA GLY A 213 -14.83 21.33 37.13
C GLY A 213 -15.54 20.40 36.14
N THR A 214 -14.83 19.44 35.54
CA THR A 214 -15.40 18.44 34.61
C THR A 214 -15.58 17.11 35.34
N GLU A 215 -16.72 16.45 35.11
CA GLU A 215 -16.97 15.06 35.55
C GLU A 215 -16.51 14.10 34.45
N TYR A 216 -15.81 13.04 34.86
CA TYR A 216 -15.23 12.04 33.99
C TYR A 216 -15.87 10.70 34.29
N ASN A 217 -16.24 9.97 33.24
CA ASN A 217 -16.83 8.65 33.34
C ASN A 217 -15.95 7.64 32.59
N LEU A 218 -15.05 6.99 33.32
CA LEU A 218 -14.10 6.03 32.76
C LEU A 218 -14.70 4.64 32.71
N GLU A 219 -14.78 4.05 31.52
CA GLU A 219 -15.19 2.66 31.32
C GLU A 219 -14.02 1.82 30.81
N TYR A 220 -13.94 0.57 31.27
CA TYR A 220 -12.99 -0.42 30.76
C TYR A 220 -13.65 -1.37 29.76
N ASP A 221 -13.08 -1.47 28.56
CA ASP A 221 -13.46 -2.46 27.54
C ASP A 221 -12.54 -3.68 27.64
N ALA A 222 -13.10 -4.81 28.09
CA ALA A 222 -12.36 -6.07 28.21
C ALA A 222 -11.93 -6.67 26.86
N ASN A 223 -12.62 -6.37 25.75
CA ASN A 223 -12.24 -6.85 24.41
C ASN A 223 -11.03 -6.07 23.87
N ARG A 224 -10.92 -4.79 24.23
CA ARG A 224 -9.81 -3.92 23.81
C ARG A 224 -8.69 -3.80 24.83
N GLN A 225 -8.90 -4.30 26.06
CA GLN A 225 -8.03 -4.12 27.21
C GLN A 225 -7.68 -2.66 27.54
N GLN A 226 -8.62 -1.72 27.30
CA GLN A 226 -8.36 -0.28 27.39
C GLN A 226 -9.44 0.47 28.18
N TRP A 227 -9.03 1.58 28.81
CA TRP A 227 -9.90 2.54 29.50
C TRP A 227 -10.23 3.72 28.58
N TYR A 228 -11.49 4.18 28.57
CA TYR A 228 -11.97 5.31 27.78
C TYR A 228 -12.98 6.16 28.55
N ASN A 229 -13.10 7.45 28.20
CA ASN A 229 -14.07 8.36 28.83
C ASN A 229 -15.36 8.43 27.99
N ARG A 230 -16.50 8.04 28.59
CA ARG A 230 -17.77 7.89 27.88
C ARG A 230 -18.35 9.20 27.31
N GLU A 231 -18.03 10.35 27.92
CA GLU A 231 -18.58 11.65 27.50
C GLU A 231 -17.71 12.41 26.47
N ALA A 232 -16.56 11.86 26.06
CA ALA A 232 -15.68 12.52 25.08
C ALA A 232 -15.99 12.18 23.61
N ASP A 233 -16.93 11.27 23.33
CA ASP A 233 -17.29 10.85 21.96
C ASP A 233 -18.61 11.45 21.47
N ILE A 234 -18.69 12.78 21.45
CA ILE A 234 -19.63 13.50 20.58
C ILE A 234 -18.87 14.61 19.85
N ASN A 235 -18.32 14.26 18.68
CA ASN A 235 -17.93 15.11 17.56
C ASN A 235 -17.03 16.36 17.82
N ASP A 236 -15.72 16.14 17.64
CA ASP A 236 -14.73 16.90 16.85
C ASP A 236 -14.23 18.33 17.24
N GLU A 237 -12.95 18.55 16.90
CA GLU A 237 -12.12 19.78 16.90
C GLU A 237 -11.38 20.23 18.20
N THR A 238 -10.07 20.48 18.06
CA THR A 238 -9.08 20.80 19.11
C THR A 238 -9.02 22.31 19.45
N PRO A 239 -8.37 22.73 20.56
CA PRO A 239 -8.94 23.63 21.56
C PRO A 239 -8.98 25.12 21.17
N ASP A 240 -10.12 25.79 21.39
CA ASP A 240 -10.23 26.92 22.32
C ASP A 240 -11.69 27.40 22.47
N LEU A 241 -12.08 27.59 23.73
CA LEU A 241 -13.42 27.90 24.25
C LEU A 241 -13.67 29.42 24.26
N ILE A 242 -14.81 29.96 23.79
CA ILE A 242 -15.64 30.98 24.50
C ILE A 242 -17.10 31.03 23.89
N PRO A 243 -18.14 31.64 24.54
CA PRO A 243 -19.35 30.97 25.04
C PRO A 243 -20.66 31.34 24.29
N LYS A 244 -21.69 30.47 24.32
CA LYS A 244 -23.05 30.82 23.85
C LYS A 244 -23.82 31.61 24.92
N ASN A 245 -24.14 32.86 24.62
CA ASN A 245 -25.05 33.70 25.40
C ASN A 245 -26.50 33.55 24.86
N ARG A 246 -27.47 33.39 25.77
CA ARG A 246 -28.93 33.29 25.48
C ARG A 246 -29.50 34.60 24.93
N SER A 247 -30.38 34.54 23.91
CA SER A 247 -31.64 35.32 23.87
C SER A 247 -32.60 34.97 22.69
N THR A 248 -33.77 34.45 23.07
CA THR A 248 -35.18 34.59 22.58
C THR A 248 -35.63 34.79 21.10
N ARG A 249 -36.65 33.96 20.73
CA ARG A 249 -37.85 34.16 19.83
C ARG A 249 -37.63 34.59 18.35
N SER A 250 -38.33 34.10 17.31
CA SER A 250 -39.62 33.40 17.18
C SER A 250 -39.79 32.69 15.81
N VAL A 251 -40.43 31.50 15.82
CA VAL A 251 -41.48 30.95 14.92
C VAL A 251 -41.54 31.42 13.44
N ILE A 252 -41.33 30.48 12.49
CA ILE A 252 -42.27 30.10 11.40
C ILE A 252 -42.11 28.58 11.14
N GLU A 253 -43.24 27.90 10.98
CA GLU A 253 -43.49 26.46 10.84
C GLU A 253 -43.15 25.85 9.46
N ASP A 254 -42.90 24.54 9.49
CA ASP A 254 -43.22 23.48 8.52
C ASP A 254 -42.56 23.42 7.12
N SER A 255 -41.48 22.63 7.03
CA SER A 255 -41.44 21.40 6.22
C SER A 255 -40.36 20.47 6.77
N GLU A 256 -40.75 19.24 7.13
CA GLU A 256 -39.92 18.21 7.76
C GLU A 256 -38.55 18.02 7.06
N THR A 257 -37.49 18.48 7.73
CA THR A 257 -36.12 18.12 7.40
C THR A 257 -35.82 16.76 8.03
N ILE A 258 -35.68 15.73 7.19
CA ILE A 258 -35.11 14.44 7.59
C ILE A 258 -33.74 14.69 8.22
N ASP A 259 -33.59 14.19 9.45
CA ASP A 259 -32.42 14.33 10.31
C ASP A 259 -31.16 13.73 9.67
N SER A 260 -30.05 14.44 9.81
CA SER A 260 -28.84 14.38 9.02
C SER A 260 -27.74 13.53 9.67
N ARG A 261 -27.98 12.24 9.99
CA ARG A 261 -26.95 11.31 10.54
C ARG A 261 -27.11 9.82 10.20
N VAL A 262 -27.76 9.46 9.10
CA VAL A 262 -27.92 8.03 8.75
C VAL A 262 -26.71 7.54 7.96
N VAL A 263 -25.83 6.77 8.62
CA VAL A 263 -24.81 5.95 7.94
C VAL A 263 -25.49 4.69 7.41
N TYR A 264 -25.48 4.51 6.10
CA TYR A 264 -26.09 3.37 5.42
C TYR A 264 -25.07 2.25 5.25
N THR A 265 -25.39 1.02 5.66
CA THR A 265 -24.49 -0.12 5.45
C THR A 265 -25.03 -1.00 4.32
N ILE A 266 -24.25 -1.17 3.27
CA ILE A 266 -24.56 -2.13 2.21
C ILE A 266 -24.41 -3.54 2.80
N PRO A 267 -25.43 -4.42 2.68
CA PRO A 267 -25.40 -5.76 3.24
C PRO A 267 -24.39 -6.64 2.51
N GLU A 268 -23.95 -7.67 3.22
CA GLU A 268 -23.14 -8.72 2.61
C GLU A 268 -23.94 -9.41 1.49
N SER A 269 -23.25 -9.70 0.39
CA SER A 269 -23.83 -10.34 -0.77
C SER A 269 -22.97 -11.53 -1.15
N SER A 270 -23.60 -12.66 -1.48
CA SER A 270 -22.92 -13.78 -2.13
C SER A 270 -22.57 -13.48 -3.60
N GLN A 271 -23.07 -12.36 -4.13
CA GLN A 271 -22.82 -11.96 -5.51
C GLN A 271 -21.45 -11.31 -5.68
N LYS A 272 -20.79 -11.62 -6.79
CA LYS A 272 -19.47 -11.07 -7.11
C LYS A 272 -19.50 -9.63 -7.60
N VAL A 273 -20.64 -9.14 -8.10
CA VAL A 273 -20.79 -7.77 -8.57
C VAL A 273 -21.98 -7.12 -7.90
N THR A 274 -21.77 -5.95 -7.30
CA THR A 274 -22.84 -5.12 -6.74
C THR A 274 -22.79 -3.74 -7.36
N ASP A 275 -23.93 -3.25 -7.83
CA ASP A 275 -24.11 -1.88 -8.28
C ASP A 275 -25.04 -1.14 -7.31
N TYR A 276 -24.56 -0.03 -6.76
CA TYR A 276 -25.27 0.78 -5.79
C TYR A 276 -25.51 2.18 -6.35
N VAL A 277 -26.77 2.54 -6.56
CA VAL A 277 -27.16 3.79 -7.22
C VAL A 277 -27.95 4.68 -6.28
N MET A 278 -27.64 5.98 -6.30
CA MET A 278 -28.36 7.03 -5.58
C MET A 278 -28.88 8.12 -6.52
N ASP A 279 -30.01 8.73 -6.14
CA ASP A 279 -30.59 9.89 -6.81
C ASP A 279 -31.16 10.91 -5.79
N ASN A 280 -31.79 11.98 -6.27
CA ASN A 280 -32.32 13.04 -5.40
C ASN A 280 -33.40 12.58 -4.41
N ASN A 281 -34.19 11.57 -4.80
CA ASN A 281 -35.29 11.03 -4.01
C ASN A 281 -34.84 9.84 -3.14
N ASN A 282 -33.75 9.19 -3.52
CA ASN A 282 -33.24 7.98 -2.90
C ASN A 282 -31.73 8.17 -2.65
N TRP A 283 -31.40 8.80 -1.51
CA TRP A 283 -30.07 9.31 -1.15
C TRP A 283 -29.66 8.92 0.27
N ALA A 284 -28.38 8.60 0.47
CA ALA A 284 -27.77 8.42 1.77
C ALA A 284 -26.61 9.39 1.98
N ALA A 285 -26.45 9.93 3.20
CA ALA A 285 -25.36 10.86 3.53
C ALA A 285 -24.00 10.16 3.56
N GLU A 286 -23.95 8.95 4.11
CA GLU A 286 -22.75 8.13 4.20
C GLU A 286 -23.08 6.68 3.87
N ILE A 287 -22.22 6.02 3.10
CA ILE A 287 -22.34 4.61 2.69
C ILE A 287 -21.15 3.83 3.22
N ARG A 288 -21.41 2.76 3.97
CA ARG A 288 -20.44 1.81 4.46
C ARG A 288 -20.52 0.53 3.62
N LEU A 289 -19.39 0.16 3.02
CA LEU A 289 -19.25 -1.11 2.31
C LEU A 289 -19.35 -2.28 3.31
N PRO A 290 -19.78 -3.48 2.90
CA PRO A 290 -19.83 -4.64 3.80
C PRO A 290 -18.44 -5.00 4.33
N SER A 291 -18.38 -5.55 5.54
CA SER A 291 -17.11 -5.96 6.17
C SER A 291 -16.48 -7.19 5.52
N THR A 292 -17.27 -8.01 4.84
CA THR A 292 -16.80 -9.22 4.14
C THR A 292 -17.45 -9.38 2.77
N ALA A 293 -16.74 -10.04 1.86
CA ALA A 293 -17.22 -10.50 0.57
C ALA A 293 -16.38 -11.69 0.08
N GLU A 294 -16.78 -12.31 -1.04
CA GLU A 294 -15.90 -13.22 -1.75
C GLU A 294 -14.67 -12.47 -2.30
N ASP A 295 -13.56 -13.19 -2.48
CA ASP A 295 -12.35 -12.60 -3.02
C ASP A 295 -12.58 -12.11 -4.46
N GLU A 296 -12.02 -10.94 -4.76
CA GLU A 296 -12.18 -10.22 -6.02
C GLU A 296 -13.63 -9.79 -6.34
N SER A 297 -14.55 -9.83 -5.36
CA SER A 297 -15.87 -9.19 -5.54
C SER A 297 -15.71 -7.70 -5.82
N THR A 298 -16.53 -7.16 -6.71
CA THR A 298 -16.51 -5.76 -7.12
C THR A 298 -17.78 -5.03 -6.71
N MET A 299 -17.64 -3.74 -6.39
CA MET A 299 -18.76 -2.89 -6.03
C MET A 299 -18.64 -1.54 -6.74
N THR A 300 -19.67 -1.19 -7.50
CA THR A 300 -19.82 0.14 -8.11
C THR A 300 -20.76 0.98 -7.24
N ILE A 301 -20.38 2.22 -6.99
CA ILE A 301 -21.22 3.23 -6.32
C ILE A 301 -21.36 4.41 -7.27
N HIS A 302 -22.59 4.71 -7.67
CA HIS A 302 -22.92 5.82 -8.57
C HIS A 302 -23.98 6.74 -7.96
N SER A 303 -23.87 8.05 -8.18
CA SER A 303 -24.83 9.02 -7.66
C SER A 303 -25.21 10.07 -8.70
N THR A 304 -26.51 10.28 -8.89
CA THR A 304 -27.05 11.44 -9.63
C THR A 304 -27.64 12.49 -8.68
N ALA A 305 -27.50 12.29 -7.36
CA ALA A 305 -28.05 13.20 -6.36
C ALA A 305 -27.30 14.55 -6.34
N ILE A 306 -28.05 15.63 -6.10
CA ILE A 306 -27.54 17.00 -5.96
C ILE A 306 -26.81 17.17 -4.61
N ARG A 307 -27.17 16.36 -3.61
CA ARG A 307 -26.54 16.38 -2.28
C ARG A 307 -25.33 15.44 -2.29
N ASP A 308 -24.20 15.94 -1.83
CA ASP A 308 -22.98 15.15 -1.69
C ASP A 308 -23.16 14.03 -0.65
N SER A 309 -22.61 12.86 -0.93
CA SER A 309 -22.50 11.73 -0.01
C SER A 309 -21.03 11.43 0.30
N LYS A 310 -20.77 10.46 1.18
CA LYS A 310 -19.41 9.97 1.47
C LYS A 310 -19.40 8.45 1.57
N ILE A 311 -18.29 7.82 1.21
CA ILE A 311 -18.05 6.40 1.51
C ILE A 311 -17.28 6.31 2.84
N SER A 312 -17.81 5.58 3.80
CA SER A 312 -17.16 5.34 5.07
C SER A 312 -15.81 4.66 4.89
N SER A 313 -14.80 5.11 5.63
CA SER A 313 -13.45 4.55 5.56
C SER A 313 -13.29 3.23 6.32
N GLU A 314 -14.29 2.80 7.10
CA GLU A 314 -14.19 1.69 8.05
C GLU A 314 -13.74 0.38 7.41
N ASN A 315 -14.20 0.09 6.18
CA ASN A 315 -13.93 -1.16 5.46
C ASN A 315 -13.03 -0.99 4.22
N LEU A 316 -12.49 0.21 3.99
CA LEU A 316 -11.56 0.47 2.90
C LEU A 316 -10.15 0.00 3.25
N LEU A 317 -9.37 -0.36 2.22
CA LEU A 317 -7.96 -0.70 2.38
C LEU A 317 -7.17 0.49 2.93
N TYR A 318 -7.47 1.69 2.45
CA TYR A 318 -6.92 2.95 2.93
C TYR A 318 -8.02 4.01 3.07
N PRO A 319 -7.96 4.85 4.11
CA PRO A 319 -8.94 5.92 4.34
C PRO A 319 -8.68 7.13 3.43
N CYS A 320 -8.95 6.98 2.12
CA CYS A 320 -8.85 8.05 1.13
C CYS A 320 -10.09 8.98 1.10
N THR A 321 -10.02 10.10 0.38
CA THR A 321 -11.11 11.08 0.28
C THR A 321 -12.21 10.61 -0.67
N THR A 322 -13.31 10.07 -0.13
CA THR A 322 -14.39 9.45 -0.91
C THR A 322 -15.70 10.25 -0.94
N THR A 323 -15.62 11.57 -1.10
CA THR A 323 -16.81 12.41 -1.28
C THR A 323 -17.45 12.16 -2.64
N ILE A 324 -18.69 11.65 -2.62
CA ILE A 324 -19.50 11.38 -3.80
C ILE A 324 -20.32 12.63 -4.12
N LYS A 325 -20.17 13.15 -5.33
CA LYS A 325 -20.95 14.25 -5.91
C LYS A 325 -21.89 13.71 -7.00
N SER A 326 -22.74 14.59 -7.49
CA SER A 326 -23.56 14.31 -8.68
C SER A 326 -22.69 13.88 -9.87
N ASP A 327 -23.11 12.80 -10.53
CA ASP A 327 -22.47 12.11 -11.66
C ASP A 327 -21.13 11.41 -11.35
N ASP A 328 -20.81 11.20 -10.07
CA ASP A 328 -19.64 10.42 -9.68
C ASP A 328 -19.90 8.92 -9.73
N GLN A 329 -18.86 8.17 -10.09
CA GLN A 329 -18.79 6.73 -9.96
C GLN A 329 -17.50 6.30 -9.25
N TYR A 330 -17.63 5.42 -8.27
CA TYR A 330 -16.54 4.74 -7.59
C TYR A 330 -16.62 3.24 -7.85
N VAL A 331 -15.47 2.57 -8.00
CA VAL A 331 -15.38 1.12 -8.12
C VAL A 331 -14.41 0.59 -7.07
N PHE A 332 -14.86 -0.41 -6.32
CA PHE A 332 -14.08 -1.09 -5.31
C PHE A 332 -13.94 -2.57 -5.62
N LYS A 333 -12.84 -3.16 -5.15
CA LYS A 333 -12.60 -4.60 -5.20
C LYS A 333 -12.24 -5.13 -3.83
N TYR A 334 -12.90 -6.19 -3.40
CA TYR A 334 -12.62 -6.83 -2.13
C TYR A 334 -11.39 -7.72 -2.24
N LEU A 335 -10.38 -7.43 -1.42
CA LEU A 335 -9.15 -8.22 -1.33
C LEU A 335 -9.19 -9.06 -0.05
N LYS A 336 -9.49 -10.35 -0.18
CA LYS A 336 -9.65 -11.26 0.96
C LYS A 336 -8.39 -11.38 1.81
N LYS A 337 -7.20 -11.26 1.19
CA LYS A 337 -5.90 -11.23 1.91
C LYS A 337 -5.84 -10.11 2.96
N PHE A 338 -6.50 -8.99 2.71
CA PHE A 338 -6.54 -7.85 3.62
C PHE A 338 -7.84 -7.77 4.43
N SER A 339 -8.88 -8.50 4.02
CA SER A 339 -10.26 -8.31 4.50
C SER A 339 -10.73 -6.86 4.35
N ARG A 340 -10.42 -6.25 3.20
CA ARG A 340 -10.68 -4.83 2.92
C ARG A 340 -11.07 -4.61 1.46
N TRP A 341 -11.81 -3.53 1.22
CA TRP A 341 -12.13 -3.04 -0.12
C TRP A 341 -11.04 -2.08 -0.63
N ALA A 342 -10.34 -2.47 -1.68
CA ALA A 342 -9.41 -1.63 -2.40
C ALA A 342 -10.16 -0.76 -3.42
N LEU A 343 -9.74 0.50 -3.58
CA LEU A 343 -10.29 1.40 -4.58
C LEU A 343 -9.67 1.08 -5.95
N GLU A 344 -10.49 0.68 -6.92
CA GLU A 344 -10.08 0.41 -8.30
C GLU A 344 -10.19 1.65 -9.18
N SER A 345 -11.28 2.41 -9.02
CA SER A 345 -11.55 3.60 -9.82
C SER A 345 -12.32 4.64 -9.02
N ALA A 346 -12.00 5.91 -9.24
CA ALA A 346 -12.68 7.04 -8.64
C ALA A 346 -12.73 8.24 -9.62
N PRO A 347 -13.62 9.21 -9.39
CA PRO A 347 -13.69 10.42 -10.18
C PRO A 347 -12.38 11.23 -10.09
N VAL A 348 -11.87 11.69 -11.22
CA VAL A 348 -10.70 12.59 -11.26
C VAL A 348 -11.17 14.04 -11.11
N ARG A 349 -10.70 14.73 -10.07
CA ARG A 349 -11.02 16.16 -9.86
C ARG A 349 -10.00 17.04 -10.56
N ASN A 350 -10.45 17.74 -11.59
CA ASN A 350 -9.65 18.76 -12.25
C ASN A 350 -9.67 20.05 -11.43
N ILE A 351 -8.49 20.55 -11.08
CA ILE A 351 -8.35 21.87 -10.46
C ILE A 351 -7.71 22.80 -11.49
N GLU A 352 -8.48 23.81 -11.88
CA GLU A 352 -7.97 24.91 -12.68
C GLU A 352 -6.90 25.68 -11.91
N PHE A 353 -5.78 25.96 -12.56
CA PHE A 353 -4.62 26.57 -11.92
C PHE A 353 -4.96 27.93 -11.28
N ASP A 354 -5.90 28.69 -11.84
CA ASP A 354 -6.33 30.00 -11.33
C ASP A 354 -7.06 29.94 -9.99
N ARG A 355 -7.58 28.77 -9.61
CA ARG A 355 -8.29 28.56 -8.32
C ARG A 355 -7.34 28.21 -7.17
N ILE A 356 -6.10 27.87 -7.48
CA ILE A 356 -5.06 27.59 -6.48
C ILE A 356 -4.65 28.94 -5.87
N GLN A 357 -4.48 29.06 -4.56
CA GLN A 357 -3.97 30.31 -3.96
C GLN A 357 -2.47 30.19 -3.73
N SER A 358 -2.04 29.79 -2.54
CA SER A 358 -0.65 29.49 -2.23
C SER A 358 -0.28 28.02 -2.47
N GLU A 359 -1.25 27.12 -2.29
CA GLU A 359 -1.10 25.67 -2.41
C GLU A 359 -2.37 25.07 -3.03
N ILE A 360 -2.24 23.86 -3.58
CA ILE A 360 -3.38 23.07 -4.04
C ILE A 360 -4.31 22.85 -2.83
N PRO A 361 -5.63 23.03 -2.98
CA PRO A 361 -6.57 22.80 -1.87
C PRO A 361 -6.61 21.31 -1.48
N PHE A 362 -7.10 21.03 -0.27
CA PHE A 362 -7.37 19.67 0.19
C PHE A 362 -8.19 18.90 -0.86
N PRO A 363 -7.80 17.67 -1.26
CA PRO A 363 -8.50 16.89 -2.26
C PRO A 363 -9.99 16.70 -1.92
N THR A 364 -10.84 16.60 -2.93
CA THR A 364 -12.29 16.28 -2.75
C THR A 364 -12.67 14.96 -3.43
N SER A 365 -11.66 14.17 -3.78
CA SER A 365 -11.75 12.83 -4.37
C SER A 365 -10.37 12.16 -4.20
N PRO A 366 -10.24 10.83 -4.30
CA PRO A 366 -8.97 10.15 -4.14
C PRO A 366 -7.98 10.46 -5.27
N THR A 367 -8.42 11.06 -6.39
CA THR A 367 -7.54 11.49 -7.47
C THR A 367 -7.83 12.92 -7.89
N THR A 368 -6.80 13.73 -7.89
CA THR A 368 -6.83 15.14 -8.31
C THR A 368 -5.83 15.35 -9.45
N MET A 369 -6.25 16.07 -10.48
CA MET A 369 -5.41 16.43 -11.61
C MET A 369 -5.30 17.96 -11.73
N VAL A 370 -4.08 18.45 -11.88
CA VAL A 370 -3.79 19.85 -12.17
C VAL A 370 -3.07 19.92 -13.50
N THR A 371 -3.62 20.68 -14.45
CA THR A 371 -3.00 20.88 -15.77
C THR A 371 -2.59 22.33 -15.94
N MET A 372 -1.30 22.56 -16.14
CA MET A 372 -0.75 23.86 -16.51
C MET A 372 -0.86 24.07 -18.02
N THR A 373 -1.34 25.23 -18.41
CA THR A 373 -1.51 25.65 -19.82
C THR A 373 -0.96 27.07 -19.98
N ASP A 374 -0.74 27.53 -21.22
CA ASP A 374 -0.23 28.89 -21.46
C ASP A 374 -1.13 29.98 -20.86
N SER A 375 -2.44 29.75 -20.77
CA SER A 375 -3.40 30.69 -20.17
C SER A 375 -3.54 30.55 -18.66
N HIS A 376 -3.14 29.42 -18.08
CA HIS A 376 -3.33 29.07 -16.68
C HIS A 376 -2.03 28.49 -16.10
N TRP A 377 -1.08 29.37 -15.79
CA TRP A 377 0.27 29.01 -15.32
C TRP A 377 0.79 29.96 -14.23
N ARG A 378 1.56 29.42 -13.29
CA ARG A 378 2.49 30.18 -12.45
C ARG A 378 3.82 29.46 -12.31
N GLU A 379 4.82 30.23 -11.91
CA GLU A 379 6.18 29.77 -11.70
C GLU A 379 6.30 28.69 -10.61
N LYS A 380 5.41 28.69 -9.61
CA LYS A 380 5.44 27.77 -8.47
C LYS A 380 4.10 27.11 -8.23
N ILE A 381 4.14 25.85 -7.82
CA ILE A 381 2.99 25.09 -7.31
C ILE A 381 3.40 24.33 -6.05
N LYS A 382 2.50 24.26 -5.06
CA LYS A 382 2.74 23.56 -3.80
C LYS A 382 1.64 22.53 -3.56
N LEU A 383 2.03 21.28 -3.29
CA LEU A 383 1.09 20.24 -2.87
C LEU A 383 0.50 20.59 -1.49
N PRO A 384 -0.73 20.14 -1.17
CA PRO A 384 -1.35 20.43 0.13
C PRO A 384 -0.49 19.92 1.29
N GLU A 385 -0.48 20.59 2.44
CA GLU A 385 0.20 20.08 3.64
C GLU A 385 -0.42 18.76 4.15
N ARG A 386 -1.74 18.62 3.99
CA ARG A 386 -2.52 17.47 4.44
C ARG A 386 -3.45 16.97 3.34
N ALA A 387 -3.65 15.66 3.30
CA ALA A 387 -4.66 14.97 2.50
C ALA A 387 -5.13 13.71 3.24
N ALA A 388 -6.15 13.03 2.72
CA ALA A 388 -6.51 11.72 3.22
C ALA A 388 -5.50 10.67 2.73
N ASP A 389 -5.46 9.51 3.39
CA ASP A 389 -4.43 8.52 3.10
C ASP A 389 -4.61 7.92 1.70
N ARG A 390 -3.51 7.82 0.94
CA ARG A 390 -3.46 7.37 -0.47
C ARG A 390 -4.23 8.26 -1.46
N ASP A 391 -4.64 9.46 -1.08
CA ASP A 391 -5.06 10.48 -2.06
C ASP A 391 -3.94 10.73 -3.06
N LYS A 392 -4.27 10.82 -4.35
CA LYS A 392 -3.33 10.99 -5.47
C LYS A 392 -3.44 12.38 -6.07
N ILE A 393 -2.29 12.99 -6.37
CA ILE A 393 -2.21 14.22 -7.17
C ILE A 393 -1.33 13.98 -8.38
N THR A 394 -1.87 14.30 -9.56
CA THR A 394 -1.14 14.32 -10.83
C THR A 394 -0.98 15.76 -11.30
N LEU A 395 0.26 16.16 -11.58
CA LEU A 395 0.60 17.47 -12.15
C LEU A 395 1.05 17.28 -13.59
N LYS A 396 0.43 17.98 -14.55
CA LYS A 396 0.79 17.94 -15.99
C LYS A 396 1.04 19.33 -16.53
N SER A 397 1.99 19.48 -17.46
CA SER A 397 2.18 20.74 -18.17
C SER A 397 2.07 20.59 -19.68
N SER A 398 1.38 21.55 -20.29
CA SER A 398 1.26 21.73 -21.74
C SER A 398 1.79 23.09 -22.21
N THR A 399 2.46 23.82 -21.31
CA THR A 399 3.06 25.13 -21.59
C THR A 399 4.58 25.03 -21.68
N ASP A 400 5.18 25.87 -22.52
CA ASP A 400 6.64 26.00 -22.62
C ASP A 400 7.26 26.68 -21.38
N ALA A 401 6.45 27.34 -20.55
CA ALA A 401 6.88 27.90 -19.28
C ALA A 401 7.17 26.80 -18.25
N VAL A 402 8.23 26.99 -17.45
CA VAL A 402 8.68 25.99 -16.45
C VAL A 402 8.00 26.26 -15.11
N THR A 403 7.30 25.28 -14.56
CA THR A 403 6.78 25.34 -13.18
C THR A 403 7.72 24.63 -12.21
N HIS A 404 8.03 25.27 -11.09
CA HIS A 404 8.76 24.69 -9.98
C HIS A 404 7.76 24.08 -8.98
N ILE A 405 7.94 22.82 -8.63
CA ILE A 405 7.13 22.14 -7.63
C ILE A 405 7.81 22.36 -6.28
N ASP A 406 7.10 22.99 -5.35
CA ASP A 406 7.55 23.19 -3.98
C ASP A 406 7.74 21.85 -3.27
N THR A 407 8.87 21.70 -2.61
CA THR A 407 9.37 20.44 -2.06
C THR A 407 8.99 20.22 -0.60
N ASP A 408 8.44 21.21 0.09
CA ASP A 408 8.24 21.19 1.56
C ASP A 408 7.40 20.00 2.03
N ASN A 409 6.40 19.63 1.23
CA ASN A 409 5.39 18.62 1.58
C ASN A 409 5.68 17.25 0.95
N VAL A 410 6.82 17.10 0.25
CA VAL A 410 7.17 15.87 -0.48
C VAL A 410 8.27 15.11 0.27
N ASN A 411 8.19 13.78 0.26
CA ASN A 411 9.21 12.91 0.80
C ASN A 411 10.38 12.75 -0.20
N GLU A 412 11.61 12.97 0.26
CA GLU A 412 12.85 12.93 -0.53
C GLU A 412 12.76 13.52 -1.97
N PRO A 413 12.34 14.79 -2.12
CA PRO A 413 11.88 15.32 -3.40
C PRO A 413 12.95 15.47 -4.49
N GLY A 414 14.17 15.87 -4.12
CA GLY A 414 15.14 16.39 -5.08
C GLY A 414 14.59 17.58 -5.89
N VAL A 415 15.31 17.96 -6.95
CA VAL A 415 14.86 19.03 -7.85
C VAL A 415 13.62 18.61 -8.64
N MET A 416 12.54 19.39 -8.55
CA MET A 416 11.30 19.11 -9.28
C MET A 416 10.85 20.32 -10.13
N LYS A 417 11.12 20.25 -11.44
CA LYS A 417 10.66 21.23 -12.43
C LYS A 417 9.85 20.55 -13.52
N LEU A 418 8.66 21.07 -13.76
CA LEU A 418 7.71 20.57 -14.74
C LEU A 418 7.75 21.42 -16.03
N ARG A 419 7.96 20.76 -17.18
CA ARG A 419 7.98 21.36 -18.52
C ARG A 419 6.86 20.80 -19.40
N ASN A 420 6.70 21.42 -20.58
CA ASN A 420 5.79 20.96 -21.62
C ASN A 420 5.92 19.45 -21.88
N GLY A 421 4.79 18.74 -21.80
CA GLY A 421 4.69 17.30 -22.05
C GLY A 421 5.01 16.42 -20.85
N GLU A 422 5.39 16.99 -19.71
CA GLU A 422 5.78 16.21 -18.53
C GLU A 422 4.66 16.03 -17.52
N GLN A 423 4.85 15.04 -16.65
CA GLN A 423 3.91 14.65 -15.61
C GLN A 423 4.67 14.22 -14.34
N TYR A 424 4.16 14.61 -13.17
CA TYR A 424 4.56 14.07 -11.87
C TYR A 424 3.33 13.49 -11.17
N ASP A 425 3.49 12.33 -10.54
CA ASP A 425 2.44 11.65 -9.78
C ASP A 425 2.89 11.44 -8.33
N PHE A 426 1.97 11.77 -7.42
CA PHE A 426 2.17 11.66 -5.98
C PHE A 426 1.00 10.93 -5.33
N PHE A 427 1.24 10.23 -4.22
CA PHE A 427 0.19 9.89 -3.26
C PHE A 427 0.57 10.39 -1.87
N TYR A 428 -0.42 10.69 -1.05
CA TYR A 428 -0.21 11.08 0.33
C TYR A 428 -0.07 9.86 1.24
N ILE A 429 0.93 9.86 2.11
CA ILE A 429 1.11 8.85 3.16
C ILE A 429 0.80 9.50 4.50
N ALA A 430 -0.38 9.21 5.04
CA ALA A 430 -0.87 9.86 6.26
C ALA A 430 0.02 9.60 7.48
N GLU A 431 0.56 8.38 7.61
CA GLU A 431 1.51 8.00 8.67
C GLU A 431 2.83 8.80 8.64
N LYS A 432 3.24 9.30 7.46
CA LYS A 432 4.45 10.12 7.27
C LYS A 432 4.13 11.62 7.21
N GLY A 433 2.87 12.00 7.01
CA GLY A 433 2.45 13.38 6.82
C GLY A 433 3.05 14.04 5.58
N LYS A 434 3.38 13.25 4.54
CA LYS A 434 4.09 13.69 3.34
C LYS A 434 3.52 13.06 2.07
N TRP A 435 3.69 13.76 0.96
CA TRP A 435 3.46 13.23 -0.39
C TRP A 435 4.65 12.39 -0.82
N GLN A 436 4.42 11.13 -1.12
CA GLN A 436 5.40 10.25 -1.73
C GLN A 436 5.37 10.45 -3.25
N LEU A 437 6.54 10.70 -3.83
CA LEU A 437 6.70 10.73 -5.28
C LEU A 437 6.59 9.30 -5.83
N ILE A 438 5.67 9.08 -6.77
CA ILE A 438 5.41 7.79 -7.42
C ILE A 438 6.11 7.75 -8.77
N SER A 439 5.96 8.82 -9.55
CA SER A 439 6.45 8.92 -10.92
C SER A 439 6.93 10.33 -11.19
N SER A 440 8.08 10.42 -11.86
CA SER A 440 8.67 11.68 -12.31
C SER A 440 9.43 11.47 -13.62
N PRO A 441 9.58 12.52 -14.44
CA PRO A 441 10.44 12.47 -15.60
C PRO A 441 11.91 12.32 -15.18
N ASP A 442 12.66 11.58 -15.98
CA ASP A 442 14.12 11.53 -15.90
C ASP A 442 14.75 12.54 -16.87
N THR A 443 15.88 13.11 -16.48
CA THR A 443 16.73 13.86 -17.42
C THR A 443 17.83 12.95 -17.93
N PHE A 444 17.99 12.84 -19.26
CA PHE A 444 19.00 11.98 -19.87
C PHE A 444 20.08 12.79 -20.59
N TYR A 445 21.34 12.38 -20.42
CA TYR A 445 22.46 12.87 -21.19
C TYR A 445 23.30 11.70 -21.73
N GLN A 446 23.85 11.86 -22.94
CA GLN A 446 25.07 11.16 -23.30
C GLN A 446 26.25 11.97 -22.76
N ALA A 447 27.29 11.32 -22.25
CA ALA A 447 28.38 12.04 -21.61
C ALA A 447 29.02 13.06 -22.56
N GLN A 448 29.23 12.73 -23.84
CA GLN A 448 29.77 13.67 -24.84
C GLN A 448 28.98 14.98 -24.98
N ASP A 449 27.66 14.97 -24.74
CA ASP A 449 26.79 16.13 -24.91
C ASP A 449 26.92 17.12 -23.73
N ILE A 450 27.59 16.69 -22.65
CA ILE A 450 27.89 17.51 -21.49
C ILE A 450 29.08 18.41 -21.80
N THR A 451 28.79 19.70 -21.98
CA THR A 451 29.79 20.69 -22.40
C THR A 451 30.88 20.84 -21.34
N ASN A 452 32.14 20.59 -21.73
CA ASN A 452 33.33 20.65 -20.87
C ASN A 452 33.23 19.78 -19.60
N GLY A 453 32.43 18.70 -19.63
CA GLY A 453 32.21 17.86 -18.45
C GLY A 453 31.40 18.51 -17.34
N LEU A 454 30.84 19.71 -17.55
CA LEU A 454 30.02 20.40 -16.55
C LEU A 454 28.58 19.89 -16.62
N VAL A 455 28.20 19.02 -15.67
CA VAL A 455 26.83 18.51 -15.60
C VAL A 455 25.88 19.70 -15.38
N PRO A 456 24.86 19.89 -16.23
CA PRO A 456 23.94 21.01 -16.11
C PRO A 456 23.22 21.03 -14.76
N ILE A 457 22.75 22.20 -14.35
CA ILE A 457 21.86 22.34 -13.18
C ILE A 457 20.69 21.37 -13.34
N LEU A 458 20.38 20.66 -12.27
CA LEU A 458 19.37 19.62 -12.30
C LEU A 458 17.99 20.23 -12.47
N ARG A 459 17.10 19.38 -12.97
CA ARG A 459 15.74 19.77 -13.34
C ARG A 459 14.71 18.77 -12.84
N THR A 460 15.08 17.51 -12.79
CA THR A 460 14.26 16.41 -12.32
C THR A 460 14.96 15.73 -11.15
N PRO A 461 14.23 14.96 -10.32
CA PRO A 461 14.81 14.31 -9.14
C PRO A 461 15.97 13.40 -9.52
N ARG A 462 15.88 12.75 -10.70
CA ARG A 462 16.90 11.87 -11.24
C ARG A 462 17.41 12.34 -12.60
N THR A 463 18.73 12.36 -12.74
CA THR A 463 19.46 12.60 -13.98
C THR A 463 20.34 11.40 -14.31
N ILE A 464 20.27 10.90 -15.54
CA ILE A 464 20.97 9.70 -16.00
C ILE A 464 21.96 10.11 -17.09
N ILE A 465 23.22 9.77 -16.88
CA ILE A 465 24.32 10.04 -17.80
C ILE A 465 24.86 8.72 -18.32
N ASN A 466 24.80 8.51 -19.63
CA ASN A 466 25.32 7.31 -20.28
C ASN A 466 26.64 7.61 -20.97
N ALA A 467 27.66 6.78 -20.72
CA ALA A 467 28.97 6.87 -21.33
C ALA A 467 29.39 5.53 -21.94
N ALA A 468 30.07 5.60 -23.06
CA ALA A 468 30.64 4.53 -23.86
C ALA A 468 31.77 5.12 -24.72
N ASP A 469 32.55 4.28 -25.41
CA ASP A 469 33.74 4.73 -26.17
C ASP A 469 33.42 5.83 -27.20
N GLY A 470 32.26 5.75 -27.85
CA GLY A 470 31.83 6.69 -28.87
C GLY A 470 31.24 8.00 -28.35
N ASN A 471 30.98 8.12 -27.05
CA ASN A 471 30.32 9.27 -26.43
C ASN A 471 30.91 9.61 -25.04
N TYR A 472 32.22 9.40 -24.88
CA TYR A 472 32.96 9.53 -23.63
C TYR A 472 33.24 10.98 -23.21
N GLN A 473 33.28 11.23 -21.89
CA GLN A 473 33.90 12.40 -21.27
C GLN A 473 34.86 11.93 -20.17
N PRO A 474 36.10 12.45 -20.10
CA PRO A 474 37.07 12.05 -19.09
C PRO A 474 36.80 12.58 -17.69
N GLU A 475 36.09 13.70 -17.61
CA GLU A 475 35.73 14.33 -16.35
C GLU A 475 34.26 14.76 -16.38
N LEU A 476 33.55 14.48 -15.29
CA LEU A 476 32.22 15.01 -15.02
C LEU A 476 32.24 15.78 -13.70
N ARG A 477 31.73 17.00 -13.69
CA ARG A 477 31.62 17.85 -12.49
C ARG A 477 30.15 18.04 -12.17
N LEU A 478 29.71 17.50 -11.04
CA LEU A 478 28.33 17.61 -10.58
C LEU A 478 28.04 19.07 -10.15
N PRO A 479 26.83 19.59 -10.40
CA PRO A 479 26.49 20.97 -10.05
C PRO A 479 26.41 21.14 -8.53
N THR A 480 26.87 22.27 -7.99
CA THR A 480 26.81 22.55 -6.54
C THR A 480 25.46 23.15 -6.12
N GLY A 481 25.17 23.16 -4.82
CA GLY A 481 23.99 23.84 -4.25
C GLY A 481 22.64 23.28 -4.72
N GLN A 482 22.57 21.98 -4.93
CA GLN A 482 21.35 21.30 -5.37
C GLN A 482 20.43 20.95 -4.19
N GLU A 483 19.15 20.69 -4.50
CA GLU A 483 18.14 20.35 -3.51
C GLU A 483 18.37 18.93 -2.95
N PRO A 484 18.24 18.71 -1.62
CA PRO A 484 18.35 17.38 -1.01
C PRO A 484 17.45 16.34 -1.69
N GLY A 485 17.97 15.13 -1.85
CA GLY A 485 17.30 14.05 -2.58
C GLY A 485 17.60 14.01 -4.08
N SER A 486 18.15 15.08 -4.67
CA SER A 486 18.53 15.08 -6.09
C SER A 486 19.59 14.03 -6.39
N ARG A 487 19.46 13.36 -7.54
CA ARG A 487 20.25 12.17 -7.85
C ARG A 487 20.81 12.19 -9.26
N VAL A 488 22.07 11.82 -9.40
CA VAL A 488 22.76 11.62 -10.69
C VAL A 488 23.23 10.17 -10.77
N ILE A 489 22.77 9.44 -11.78
CA ILE A 489 23.24 8.09 -12.11
C ILE A 489 24.16 8.17 -13.31
N ILE A 490 25.33 7.56 -13.22
CA ILE A 490 26.30 7.46 -14.29
C ILE A 490 26.46 5.99 -14.66
N ASN A 491 26.10 5.65 -15.89
CA ASN A 491 26.29 4.33 -16.48
C ASN A 491 27.51 4.39 -17.41
N SER A 492 28.59 3.70 -17.07
CA SER A 492 29.79 3.66 -17.92
C SER A 492 29.98 2.30 -18.57
N ARG A 493 30.04 2.29 -19.90
CA ARG A 493 30.51 1.19 -20.74
C ARG A 493 31.76 1.60 -21.52
N ALA A 494 32.38 2.72 -21.16
CA ALA A 494 33.59 3.21 -21.80
C ALA A 494 34.80 2.41 -21.30
N GLU A 495 35.76 2.16 -22.19
CA GLU A 495 37.02 1.48 -21.86
C GLU A 495 37.81 2.26 -20.79
N TRP A 496 37.68 3.58 -20.75
CA TRP A 496 38.40 4.47 -19.85
C TRP A 496 37.57 4.91 -18.65
N ASP A 497 38.22 5.02 -17.50
CA ASP A 497 37.63 5.60 -16.28
C ASP A 497 37.12 7.03 -16.53
N ILE A 498 36.04 7.40 -15.86
CA ILE A 498 35.53 8.77 -15.79
C ILE A 498 35.85 9.32 -14.39
N SER A 499 36.52 10.48 -14.33
CA SER A 499 36.72 11.20 -13.06
C SER A 499 35.46 12.00 -12.75
N VAL A 500 34.87 11.82 -11.56
CA VAL A 500 33.66 12.54 -11.14
C VAL A 500 33.98 13.43 -9.97
N SER A 501 33.86 14.74 -10.16
CA SER A 501 33.98 15.74 -9.10
C SER A 501 32.59 16.03 -8.53
N ALA A 502 32.40 15.67 -7.26
CA ALA A 502 31.17 15.82 -6.49
C ALA A 502 31.48 16.71 -5.29
N ASP A 503 31.17 18.00 -5.43
CA ASP A 503 31.66 19.07 -4.55
C ASP A 503 33.20 19.05 -4.41
N GLU A 504 33.71 18.83 -3.21
CA GLU A 504 35.16 18.77 -2.91
C GLU A 504 35.74 17.36 -3.03
N THR A 505 34.91 16.35 -3.30
CA THR A 505 35.33 14.95 -3.38
C THR A 505 35.45 14.49 -4.83
N ASN A 506 36.49 13.72 -5.14
CA ASN A 506 36.70 13.15 -6.46
C ASN A 506 36.55 11.63 -6.42
N TYR A 507 35.75 11.11 -7.33
CA TYR A 507 35.47 9.69 -7.51
C TYR A 507 35.92 9.22 -8.89
N LYS A 508 35.99 7.90 -9.05
CA LYS A 508 36.13 7.26 -10.34
C LYS A 508 34.89 6.42 -10.64
N VAL A 509 34.48 6.45 -11.89
CA VAL A 509 33.50 5.52 -12.46
C VAL A 509 34.24 4.70 -13.52
N LEU A 510 34.30 3.40 -13.32
CA LEU A 510 35.05 2.44 -14.09
C LEU A 510 34.20 1.85 -15.23
N ASN A 511 34.85 1.16 -16.18
CA ASN A 511 34.14 0.42 -17.22
C ASN A 511 33.17 -0.62 -16.62
N GLY A 512 31.93 -0.66 -17.10
CA GLY A 512 30.87 -1.57 -16.67
C GLY A 512 30.15 -1.14 -15.38
N GLU A 513 30.57 -0.03 -14.77
CA GLU A 513 30.01 0.43 -13.50
C GLU A 513 28.74 1.28 -13.70
N THR A 514 27.79 1.11 -12.79
CA THR A 514 26.63 2.00 -12.63
C THR A 514 26.74 2.62 -11.25
N VAL A 515 26.91 3.95 -11.19
CA VAL A 515 27.11 4.68 -9.94
C VAL A 515 26.05 5.75 -9.76
N ALA A 516 25.46 5.81 -8.57
CA ALA A 516 24.56 6.87 -8.16
C ALA A 516 25.23 7.81 -7.15
N PHE A 517 25.03 9.12 -7.37
CA PHE A 517 25.33 10.19 -6.43
C PHE A 517 24.01 10.82 -6.01
N LYS A 518 23.83 11.05 -4.71
CA LYS A 518 22.64 11.68 -4.12
C LYS A 518 23.04 12.88 -3.28
N VAL A 519 22.26 13.94 -3.34
CA VAL A 519 22.44 15.13 -2.50
C VAL A 519 21.84 14.85 -1.13
N ASN A 520 22.64 15.00 -0.08
CA ASN A 520 22.19 14.81 1.31
C ASN A 520 21.41 16.02 1.84
N GLU A 521 20.91 15.92 3.07
CA GLU A 521 20.16 16.99 3.76
C GLU A 521 20.95 18.30 3.93
N GLN A 522 22.29 18.25 3.86
CA GLN A 522 23.16 19.42 3.95
C GLN A 522 23.42 20.07 2.58
N GLY A 523 22.77 19.59 1.52
CA GLY A 523 22.94 20.09 0.15
C GLY A 523 24.26 19.67 -0.50
N ARG A 524 24.89 18.59 -0.01
CA ARG A 524 26.19 18.09 -0.52
C ARG A 524 26.03 16.73 -1.20
N TRP A 525 26.77 16.52 -2.27
CA TRP A 525 26.84 15.26 -2.97
C TRP A 525 27.50 14.16 -2.14
N GLN A 526 26.91 12.98 -2.17
CA GLN A 526 27.48 11.75 -1.66
C GLN A 526 27.34 10.65 -2.70
N ARG A 527 28.37 9.83 -2.85
CA ARG A 527 28.25 8.58 -3.59
C ARG A 527 27.33 7.66 -2.79
N GLU A 528 26.17 7.35 -3.35
CA GLU A 528 25.15 6.50 -2.73
C GLU A 528 25.45 5.03 -2.97
N SER A 529 25.89 4.68 -4.19
CA SER A 529 26.07 3.28 -4.58
C SER A 529 27.50 2.76 -4.41
N ILE A 530 27.62 1.59 -3.80
CA ILE A 530 28.81 0.74 -3.74
C ILE A 530 28.83 -0.19 -4.96
N THR A 531 30.00 -0.61 -5.40
CA THR A 531 30.14 -1.57 -6.51
C THR A 531 30.61 -2.90 -5.97
N ILE A 532 29.89 -3.96 -6.35
CA ILE A 532 30.29 -5.35 -6.07
C ILE A 532 30.64 -5.98 -7.41
N ASP A 533 31.88 -6.39 -7.62
CA ASP A 533 32.25 -7.01 -8.88
C ASP A 533 31.92 -8.50 -8.90
N LEU A 534 31.33 -8.93 -10.00
CA LEU A 534 30.84 -10.29 -10.17
C LEU A 534 31.54 -10.96 -11.36
N LEU A 535 32.04 -12.17 -11.13
CA LEU A 535 32.43 -13.08 -12.18
C LEU A 535 31.23 -13.92 -12.60
N LEU A 536 30.87 -13.85 -13.88
CA LEU A 536 29.84 -14.70 -14.47
C LEU A 536 30.50 -15.93 -15.10
N LEU A 537 30.09 -17.13 -14.67
CA LEU A 537 30.55 -18.41 -15.20
C LEU A 537 29.41 -19.18 -15.86
N TYR A 538 29.73 -19.91 -16.92
CA TYR A 538 28.82 -20.91 -17.47
C TYR A 538 29.57 -22.18 -17.86
N SER A 539 28.92 -23.34 -17.79
CA SER A 539 29.56 -24.58 -18.23
C SER A 539 29.58 -24.75 -19.75
N ASP A 540 30.60 -25.46 -20.22
CA ASP A 540 30.65 -26.04 -21.56
C ASP A 540 29.41 -26.90 -21.88
N LYS A 541 28.87 -27.61 -20.89
CA LYS A 541 27.61 -28.36 -21.01
C LYS A 541 26.40 -27.45 -21.27
N ALA A 542 26.29 -26.31 -20.58
CA ALA A 542 25.23 -25.33 -20.84
C ALA A 542 25.37 -24.73 -22.25
N ALA A 543 26.60 -24.40 -22.67
CA ALA A 543 26.88 -23.91 -24.01
C ALA A 543 26.56 -24.97 -25.08
N ALA A 544 26.85 -26.24 -24.83
CA ALA A 544 26.51 -27.34 -25.74
C ALA A 544 24.99 -27.61 -25.80
N HIS A 545 24.28 -27.42 -24.69
CA HIS A 545 22.83 -27.63 -24.60
C HIS A 545 22.04 -26.52 -25.33
N SER A 546 22.34 -25.25 -25.04
CA SER A 546 21.54 -24.10 -25.49
C SER A 546 22.20 -23.29 -26.61
N GLY A 547 23.51 -23.45 -26.82
CA GLY A 547 24.32 -22.55 -27.64
C GLY A 547 24.90 -21.39 -26.81
N LYS A 548 26.17 -21.07 -27.04
CA LYS A 548 26.94 -20.08 -26.30
C LYS A 548 26.25 -18.71 -26.21
N ASP A 549 25.79 -18.18 -27.35
CA ASP A 549 25.14 -16.86 -27.40
C ASP A 549 23.86 -16.82 -26.55
N LYS A 550 23.07 -17.90 -26.56
CA LYS A 550 21.86 -17.97 -25.72
C LYS A 550 22.16 -18.02 -24.23
N VAL A 551 23.23 -18.70 -23.84
CA VAL A 551 23.69 -18.71 -22.44
C VAL A 551 24.17 -17.32 -22.03
N HIS A 552 24.87 -16.61 -22.91
CA HIS A 552 25.30 -15.24 -22.66
C HIS A 552 24.10 -14.30 -22.50
N ASP A 553 23.14 -14.35 -23.42
CA ASP A 553 21.90 -13.56 -23.35
C ASP A 553 21.11 -13.86 -22.07
N PHE A 554 21.00 -15.14 -21.69
CA PHE A 554 20.36 -15.58 -20.44
C PHE A 554 21.02 -14.93 -19.21
N MET A 555 22.34 -15.02 -19.11
CA MET A 555 23.08 -14.47 -17.97
C MET A 555 23.01 -12.94 -17.94
N MET A 556 23.13 -12.27 -19.10
CA MET A 556 23.04 -10.81 -19.18
C MET A 556 21.64 -10.30 -18.86
N LYS A 557 20.59 -11.03 -19.24
CA LYS A 557 19.21 -10.70 -18.84
C LYS A 557 19.06 -10.78 -17.32
N GLY A 558 19.49 -11.88 -16.68
CA GLY A 558 19.45 -12.03 -15.23
C GLY A 558 20.27 -10.96 -14.49
N PHE A 559 21.45 -10.62 -15.02
CA PHE A 559 22.31 -9.57 -14.47
C PHE A 559 21.66 -8.19 -14.51
N ASN A 560 21.10 -7.81 -15.67
CA ASN A 560 20.42 -6.53 -15.83
C ASN A 560 19.17 -6.44 -14.93
N MET A 561 18.36 -7.50 -14.86
CA MET A 561 17.19 -7.55 -13.99
C MET A 561 17.55 -7.44 -12.50
N THR A 562 18.69 -8.00 -12.09
CA THR A 562 19.20 -7.86 -10.72
C THR A 562 19.54 -6.40 -10.41
N ASN A 563 20.33 -5.75 -11.26
CA ASN A 563 20.70 -4.35 -11.04
C ASN A 563 19.52 -3.39 -11.13
N GLU A 564 18.56 -3.67 -12.02
CA GLU A 564 17.29 -2.94 -12.10
C GLU A 564 16.49 -3.08 -10.80
N ALA A 565 16.36 -4.30 -10.26
CA ALA A 565 15.67 -4.51 -9.00
C ALA A 565 16.34 -3.79 -7.82
N LEU A 566 17.67 -3.81 -7.75
CA LEU A 566 18.43 -3.08 -6.74
C LEU A 566 18.21 -1.56 -6.85
N GLU A 567 18.12 -1.03 -8.07
CA GLU A 567 17.79 0.38 -8.32
C GLU A 567 16.36 0.73 -7.95
N ASN A 568 15.40 -0.09 -8.36
CA ASN A 568 13.99 0.12 -8.06
C ASN A 568 13.70 0.09 -6.56
N SER A 569 14.45 -0.72 -5.80
CA SER A 569 14.27 -0.89 -4.35
C SER A 569 15.04 0.13 -3.50
N GLY A 570 15.85 1.01 -4.11
CA GLY A 570 16.70 1.93 -3.34
C GLY A 570 17.89 1.26 -2.63
N ALA A 571 18.33 0.08 -3.09
CA ALA A 571 19.54 -0.55 -2.56
C ALA A 571 20.78 0.29 -2.91
N ASN A 572 21.74 0.35 -1.98
CA ASN A 572 22.93 1.20 -2.05
C ASN A 572 24.10 0.54 -2.80
N PHE A 573 23.87 -0.47 -3.63
CA PHE A 573 24.95 -1.13 -4.37
C PHE A 573 24.49 -1.68 -5.72
N ARG A 574 25.43 -1.77 -6.66
CA ARG A 574 25.20 -2.39 -7.97
C ARG A 574 26.27 -3.43 -8.24
N TYR A 575 25.89 -4.49 -8.93
CA TYR A 575 26.85 -5.45 -9.46
C TYR A 575 27.52 -4.90 -10.71
N ARG A 576 28.82 -5.16 -10.84
CA ARG A 576 29.59 -4.90 -12.06
C ARG A 576 30.18 -6.21 -12.56
N MET A 577 29.89 -6.59 -13.80
CA MET A 577 30.52 -7.77 -14.39
C MET A 577 31.98 -7.47 -14.72
N VAL A 578 32.91 -8.20 -14.11
CA VAL A 578 34.35 -8.12 -14.41
C VAL A 578 34.85 -9.26 -15.30
N GLY A 579 34.01 -10.27 -15.53
CA GLY A 579 34.28 -11.31 -16.52
C GLY A 579 33.09 -12.21 -16.78
N LEU A 580 33.03 -12.74 -18.01
CA LEU A 580 32.11 -13.79 -18.43
C LEU A 580 32.93 -14.94 -19.04
N ARG A 581 32.98 -16.10 -18.37
CA ARG A 581 33.89 -17.20 -18.75
C ARG A 581 33.19 -18.54 -18.83
N GLU A 582 33.61 -19.35 -19.80
CA GLU A 582 33.23 -20.76 -19.90
C GLU A 582 34.13 -21.60 -18.99
N ILE A 583 33.56 -22.57 -18.28
CA ILE A 583 34.29 -23.56 -17.48
C ILE A 583 33.90 -24.98 -17.90
N ALA A 584 34.87 -25.88 -17.98
CA ALA A 584 34.60 -27.28 -18.27
C ALA A 584 33.91 -27.94 -17.07
N ALA A 585 32.69 -28.44 -17.26
CA ALA A 585 31.95 -29.11 -16.20
C ALA A 585 32.63 -30.44 -15.81
N LYS A 586 32.91 -30.61 -14.52
CA LYS A 586 33.57 -31.80 -13.99
C LYS A 586 32.59 -32.97 -13.85
N ALA A 587 33.13 -34.18 -13.72
CA ALA A 587 32.31 -35.39 -13.67
C ALA A 587 31.49 -35.51 -12.37
N ASP A 588 31.96 -34.91 -11.29
CA ASP A 588 31.34 -34.84 -9.97
C ASP A 588 30.37 -33.65 -9.79
N TRP A 589 30.23 -32.81 -10.82
CA TRP A 589 29.22 -31.74 -10.87
C TRP A 589 27.88 -32.33 -11.30
N ILE A 590 27.10 -32.77 -10.31
CA ILE A 590 25.86 -33.54 -10.52
C ILE A 590 24.61 -32.67 -10.31
N ASN A 591 24.56 -31.88 -9.24
CA ASN A 591 23.41 -31.05 -8.87
C ASN A 591 23.82 -29.63 -8.47
N MET A 592 22.88 -28.69 -8.58
CA MET A 592 23.09 -27.26 -8.33
C MET A 592 23.49 -26.96 -6.88
N TYR A 593 22.89 -27.62 -5.88
CA TYR A 593 23.26 -27.39 -4.49
C TYR A 593 24.75 -27.70 -4.23
N GLY A 594 25.24 -28.84 -4.74
CA GLY A 594 26.66 -29.21 -4.64
C GLY A 594 27.60 -28.26 -5.39
N MET A 595 27.09 -27.50 -6.37
CA MET A 595 27.91 -26.55 -7.12
C MET A 595 28.41 -25.38 -6.26
N LEU A 596 27.68 -24.97 -5.22
CA LEU A 596 28.16 -23.96 -4.28
C LEU A 596 29.51 -24.35 -3.69
N ASP A 597 29.60 -25.62 -3.25
CA ASP A 597 30.77 -26.18 -2.60
C ASP A 597 31.90 -26.50 -3.60
N ASN A 598 31.54 -26.91 -4.81
CA ASN A 598 32.50 -27.21 -5.87
C ASN A 598 33.19 -25.95 -6.38
N LEU A 599 32.44 -24.88 -6.64
CA LEU A 599 32.98 -23.63 -7.20
C LEU A 599 33.89 -22.90 -6.21
N ARG A 600 33.53 -22.87 -4.92
CA ARG A 600 34.37 -22.22 -3.90
C ARG A 600 35.71 -22.94 -3.70
N LYS A 601 35.78 -24.24 -3.97
CA LYS A 601 37.00 -25.06 -3.84
C LYS A 601 37.76 -25.22 -5.17
N ASP A 602 37.19 -24.78 -6.29
CA ASP A 602 37.78 -24.95 -7.61
C ASP A 602 38.98 -23.99 -7.81
N PRO A 603 40.22 -24.51 -8.00
CA PRO A 603 41.39 -23.67 -8.12
C PRO A 603 41.35 -22.69 -9.29
N LEU A 604 40.73 -23.07 -10.41
CA LEU A 604 40.64 -22.22 -11.59
C LEU A 604 39.64 -21.08 -11.36
N VAL A 605 38.52 -21.37 -10.68
CA VAL A 605 37.55 -20.35 -10.29
C VAL A 605 38.19 -19.37 -9.32
N GLN A 606 38.93 -19.85 -8.31
CA GLN A 606 39.64 -18.98 -7.36
C GLN A 606 40.71 -18.12 -8.04
N GLU A 607 41.47 -18.68 -8.98
CA GLU A 607 42.44 -17.92 -9.80
C GLU A 607 41.74 -16.80 -10.61
N TRP A 608 40.57 -17.09 -11.19
CA TRP A 608 39.81 -16.08 -11.93
C TRP A 608 39.24 -15.00 -11.03
N LEU A 609 38.71 -15.36 -9.86
CA LEU A 609 38.26 -14.40 -8.85
C LEU A 609 39.41 -13.46 -8.43
N ASP A 610 40.61 -13.99 -8.17
CA ASP A 610 41.78 -13.19 -7.81
C ASP A 610 42.26 -12.29 -8.95
N SER A 611 42.43 -12.85 -10.15
CA SER A 611 43.02 -12.15 -11.30
C SER A 611 42.11 -11.07 -11.87
N LEU A 612 40.81 -11.32 -11.92
CA LEU A 612 39.82 -10.33 -12.33
C LEU A 612 39.52 -9.33 -11.23
N LYS A 613 39.89 -9.67 -9.98
CA LYS A 613 39.36 -9.03 -8.78
C LYS A 613 37.83 -9.06 -8.89
N ALA A 614 37.24 -10.20 -8.56
CA ALA A 614 35.79 -10.34 -8.40
C ALA A 614 35.48 -10.54 -6.90
N ASP A 615 34.39 -9.97 -6.40
CA ASP A 615 33.92 -10.11 -5.02
C ASP A 615 33.09 -11.38 -4.85
N GLY A 616 32.55 -11.88 -5.96
CA GLY A 616 31.78 -13.11 -6.00
C GLY A 616 31.68 -13.72 -7.38
N VAL A 617 30.97 -14.83 -7.44
CA VAL A 617 30.72 -15.58 -8.66
C VAL A 617 29.26 -15.99 -8.77
N TYR A 618 28.70 -15.86 -9.97
CA TYR A 618 27.43 -16.47 -10.35
C TYR A 618 27.66 -17.47 -11.49
N TYR A 619 27.23 -18.71 -11.30
CA TYR A 619 27.42 -19.80 -12.27
C TYR A 619 26.11 -20.27 -12.89
N VAL A 620 26.13 -20.52 -14.20
CA VAL A 620 25.04 -21.16 -14.94
C VAL A 620 25.45 -22.51 -15.51
N GLY A 621 24.64 -23.54 -15.26
CA GLY A 621 24.95 -24.90 -15.68
C GLY A 621 23.75 -25.73 -16.11
N THR A 622 23.97 -27.04 -16.25
CA THR A 622 22.92 -28.02 -16.61
C THR A 622 22.73 -29.08 -15.53
N GLU A 623 23.38 -28.93 -14.38
CA GLU A 623 23.26 -29.82 -13.23
C GLU A 623 21.81 -29.84 -12.70
N GLU A 624 21.39 -30.95 -12.09
CA GLU A 624 20.02 -31.13 -11.62
C GLU A 624 19.69 -30.20 -10.44
N GLY A 625 18.44 -29.71 -10.35
CA GLY A 625 17.95 -28.90 -9.23
C GLY A 625 17.52 -27.49 -9.64
N THR A 626 17.39 -26.60 -8.65
CA THR A 626 17.01 -25.19 -8.80
C THR A 626 18.21 -24.27 -8.57
N GLY A 627 18.00 -22.96 -8.63
CA GLY A 627 18.99 -22.01 -8.16
C GLY A 627 19.32 -22.21 -6.68
N HIS A 628 20.55 -21.86 -6.33
CA HIS A 628 20.99 -21.79 -4.93
C HIS A 628 22.00 -20.66 -4.76
N GLY A 629 21.91 -19.94 -3.65
CA GLY A 629 22.89 -18.97 -3.19
C GLY A 629 23.34 -19.31 -1.79
N TRP A 630 24.64 -19.13 -1.52
CA TRP A 630 25.12 -19.27 -0.14
C TRP A 630 24.59 -18.12 0.73
N LEU A 631 23.97 -18.45 1.86
CA LEU A 631 23.39 -17.46 2.76
C LEU A 631 24.48 -16.78 3.59
N ASN A 632 24.60 -15.46 3.46
CA ASN A 632 25.53 -14.67 4.25
C ASN A 632 24.91 -14.24 5.59
N ASN A 633 25.19 -14.98 6.67
CA ASN A 633 24.58 -14.78 8.00
C ASN A 633 25.35 -13.78 8.91
N VAL A 634 26.09 -12.80 8.36
CA VAL A 634 26.90 -11.83 9.14
C VAL A 634 26.13 -11.15 10.29
N PHE A 635 24.82 -10.96 10.16
CA PHE A 635 24.00 -10.26 11.16
C PHE A 635 22.99 -11.13 11.92
N HIS A 636 22.97 -12.45 11.69
CA HIS A 636 22.07 -13.40 12.36
C HIS A 636 22.80 -14.68 12.82
N PRO A 637 23.80 -14.58 13.71
CA PRO A 637 24.54 -15.74 14.20
C PRO A 637 23.69 -16.67 15.10
N GLU A 638 22.64 -16.15 15.75
CA GLU A 638 21.72 -16.97 16.56
C GLU A 638 20.78 -17.86 15.72
N ASP A 639 20.50 -17.48 14.48
CA ASP A 639 19.55 -18.17 13.60
C ASP A 639 20.22 -19.23 12.70
N SER A 640 21.47 -19.61 12.97
CA SER A 640 22.25 -20.58 12.19
C SER A 640 21.93 -22.06 12.54
N THR A 641 20.84 -22.32 13.27
CA THR A 641 20.54 -23.63 13.86
C THR A 641 19.33 -24.35 13.25
N GLU A 642 18.52 -23.67 12.42
CA GLU A 642 17.43 -24.37 11.73
C GLU A 642 17.93 -25.01 10.43
N GLY A 643 18.08 -26.33 10.46
CA GLY A 643 18.26 -27.18 9.27
C GLY A 643 19.70 -27.50 8.87
N ILE A 644 20.71 -26.99 9.60
CA ILE A 644 22.12 -27.39 9.41
C ILE A 644 22.39 -28.59 10.32
N ASP A 645 22.86 -29.70 9.75
CA ASP A 645 23.42 -30.82 10.53
C ASP A 645 24.54 -30.26 11.43
N GLU A 646 24.35 -30.32 12.76
CA GLU A 646 25.28 -29.81 13.78
C GLU A 646 26.69 -30.42 13.68
N THR A 647 26.90 -31.45 12.85
CA THR A 647 28.22 -32.01 12.56
C THR A 647 29.01 -31.26 11.48
N ILE A 648 28.40 -30.26 10.82
CA ILE A 648 29.03 -29.38 9.84
C ILE A 648 28.83 -27.92 10.27
N ILE A 649 29.45 -27.52 11.38
CA ILE A 649 29.54 -26.09 11.75
C ILE A 649 30.84 -25.55 11.15
N PRO A 650 30.82 -24.72 10.09
CA PRO A 650 31.93 -23.81 9.85
C PRO A 650 31.93 -22.79 11.00
N ASP A 651 33.11 -22.59 11.61
CA ASP A 651 33.34 -21.66 12.71
C ASP A 651 32.52 -20.35 12.58
N PRO A 652 31.86 -19.84 13.66
CA PRO A 652 31.06 -18.61 13.65
C PRO A 652 31.84 -17.32 13.33
N ILE A 653 33.12 -17.43 12.97
CA ILE A 653 34.06 -16.31 12.80
C ILE A 653 34.46 -16.10 11.32
N ASN A 654 34.08 -16.98 10.38
CA ASN A 654 34.47 -16.87 8.95
C ASN A 654 33.31 -16.46 8.01
N LEU A 655 32.34 -15.68 8.49
CA LEU A 655 31.19 -15.22 7.70
C LEU A 655 31.50 -14.09 6.70
N MET A 656 32.73 -13.59 6.67
CA MET A 656 33.17 -12.53 5.74
C MET A 656 34.14 -13.02 4.66
N ASP A 657 34.12 -14.31 4.34
CA ASP A 657 35.00 -14.84 3.30
C ASP A 657 34.35 -14.72 1.92
N ARG A 658 35.10 -14.15 0.96
CA ARG A 658 34.80 -14.12 -0.47
C ARG A 658 34.39 -15.48 -1.01
N MET A 659 34.92 -16.57 -0.45
CA MET A 659 34.60 -17.94 -0.83
C MET A 659 33.11 -18.29 -0.69
N TYR A 660 32.34 -17.51 0.08
CA TYR A 660 30.91 -17.69 0.28
C TYR A 660 30.05 -16.73 -0.56
N MET A 661 30.65 -15.84 -1.36
CA MET A 661 29.93 -15.05 -2.36
C MET A 661 29.75 -15.85 -3.65
N VAL A 662 29.01 -16.95 -3.54
CA VAL A 662 28.74 -17.90 -4.63
C VAL A 662 27.25 -18.16 -4.76
N SER A 663 26.77 -18.07 -5.99
CA SER A 663 25.40 -18.40 -6.37
C SER A 663 25.38 -19.15 -7.71
N VAL A 664 24.36 -19.96 -7.91
CA VAL A 664 24.22 -20.83 -9.07
C VAL A 664 22.79 -20.85 -9.57
N GLY A 665 22.60 -21.11 -10.88
CA GLY A 665 21.30 -21.35 -11.47
C GLY A 665 21.37 -22.29 -12.68
N PRO A 666 20.39 -23.17 -12.89
CA PRO A 666 20.33 -23.99 -14.11
C PRO A 666 19.92 -23.13 -15.32
N ILE A 667 20.47 -23.43 -16.50
CA ILE A 667 20.06 -22.78 -17.76
C ILE A 667 18.59 -23.06 -18.12
N THR A 668 17.97 -24.05 -17.47
CA THR A 668 16.57 -24.43 -17.66
C THR A 668 15.61 -23.64 -16.75
N SER A 669 16.10 -22.86 -15.78
CA SER A 669 15.25 -21.94 -15.01
C SER A 669 15.07 -20.61 -15.73
N ASP A 670 14.26 -19.72 -15.16
CA ASP A 670 14.18 -18.34 -15.64
C ASP A 670 15.42 -17.52 -15.23
N PRO A 671 15.82 -16.51 -16.03
CA PRO A 671 16.93 -15.60 -15.70
C PRO A 671 16.74 -14.84 -14.39
N GLU A 672 15.48 -14.72 -13.94
CA GLU A 672 15.11 -14.02 -12.71
C GLU A 672 15.67 -14.69 -11.46
N VAL A 673 16.02 -15.97 -11.52
CA VAL A 673 16.63 -16.69 -10.40
C VAL A 673 17.90 -15.98 -9.90
N MET A 674 18.65 -15.30 -10.78
CA MET A 674 19.89 -14.61 -10.39
C MET A 674 19.70 -13.59 -9.26
N ARG A 675 18.67 -12.73 -9.33
CA ARG A 675 18.40 -11.73 -8.27
C ARG A 675 18.00 -12.36 -6.95
N HIS A 676 17.34 -13.50 -7.00
CA HIS A 676 16.94 -14.24 -5.81
C HIS A 676 18.15 -14.87 -5.12
N GLU A 677 18.98 -15.62 -5.85
CA GLU A 677 20.16 -16.27 -5.26
C GLU A 677 21.22 -15.26 -4.81
N LEU A 678 21.43 -14.18 -5.56
CA LEU A 678 22.28 -13.09 -5.11
C LEU A 678 21.70 -12.39 -3.88
N GLY A 679 20.38 -12.41 -3.68
CA GLY A 679 19.75 -12.00 -2.43
C GLY A 679 20.24 -12.81 -1.23
N HIS A 680 20.36 -14.14 -1.35
CA HIS A 680 20.96 -14.97 -0.29
C HIS A 680 22.41 -14.60 0.01
N ASN A 681 23.22 -14.34 -1.02
CA ASN A 681 24.58 -13.87 -0.84
C ASN A 681 24.64 -12.51 -0.11
N MET A 682 23.58 -11.71 -0.21
CA MET A 682 23.41 -10.45 0.51
C MET A 682 22.63 -10.61 1.83
N GLY A 683 22.51 -11.83 2.34
CA GLY A 683 21.98 -12.15 3.68
C GLY A 683 20.46 -12.28 3.76
N LEU A 684 19.77 -12.36 2.64
CA LEU A 684 18.32 -12.50 2.61
C LEU A 684 17.89 -13.97 2.67
N ARG A 685 16.77 -14.27 3.33
CA ARG A 685 16.18 -15.61 3.41
C ARG A 685 14.93 -15.71 2.56
N ASP A 686 14.61 -16.94 2.16
CA ASP A 686 13.32 -17.25 1.57
C ASP A 686 12.17 -16.90 2.52
N ARG A 687 11.11 -16.34 1.94
CA ARG A 687 9.86 -16.07 2.64
C ARG A 687 8.66 -16.73 1.97
N TYR A 688 8.92 -17.74 1.14
CA TYR A 688 7.87 -18.51 0.47
C TYR A 688 6.94 -19.18 1.50
N GLY A 689 5.65 -19.28 1.14
CA GLY A 689 4.69 -20.07 1.91
C GLY A 689 4.28 -19.48 3.26
N CYS A 690 4.56 -18.21 3.52
CA CYS A 690 4.08 -17.52 4.71
C CYS A 690 2.54 -17.64 4.83
N ASN A 691 2.05 -18.11 5.98
CA ASN A 691 0.62 -18.27 6.24
C ASN A 691 0.09 -17.05 7.03
N PRO A 692 -0.67 -16.15 6.39
CA PRO A 692 -1.10 -14.90 7.01
C PRO A 692 -2.06 -15.10 8.20
N ASN A 693 -2.65 -16.30 8.35
CA ASN A 693 -3.55 -16.60 9.45
C ASN A 693 -2.82 -16.95 10.77
N ILE A 694 -1.54 -17.32 10.70
CA ILE A 694 -0.76 -17.78 11.87
C ILE A 694 0.46 -16.90 12.15
N GLN A 695 0.93 -16.14 11.17
CA GLN A 695 2.07 -15.26 11.31
C GLN A 695 1.94 -14.05 10.38
N GLU A 696 2.62 -12.97 10.73
CA GLU A 696 2.71 -11.81 9.85
C GLU A 696 3.48 -12.17 8.58
N CYS A 697 2.97 -11.71 7.45
CA CYS A 697 3.51 -12.02 6.14
C CYS A 697 3.74 -10.76 5.34
N GLU A 698 4.72 -10.83 4.46
CA GLU A 698 4.93 -9.78 3.49
C GLU A 698 3.69 -9.64 2.58
N LEU A 699 3.23 -8.40 2.44
CA LEU A 699 1.98 -8.09 1.76
C LEU A 699 2.13 -8.15 0.24
N VAL A 700 3.36 -7.92 -0.25
CA VAL A 700 3.74 -7.94 -1.65
C VAL A 700 4.67 -9.12 -1.93
N ALA A 701 4.54 -9.71 -3.11
CA ALA A 701 5.41 -10.77 -3.58
C ALA A 701 6.72 -10.19 -4.18
N THR A 702 7.62 -9.76 -3.31
CA THR A 702 8.96 -9.25 -3.67
C THR A 702 9.92 -10.39 -4.05
N ILE A 703 11.17 -10.07 -4.36
CA ILE A 703 12.15 -11.04 -4.88
C ILE A 703 12.41 -12.20 -3.91
N MET A 704 12.37 -11.98 -2.60
CA MET A 704 12.56 -13.06 -1.62
C MET A 704 11.26 -13.77 -1.26
N ASN A 705 10.13 -13.31 -1.83
CA ASN A 705 8.79 -13.82 -1.60
C ASN A 705 8.03 -13.96 -2.93
N GLN A 706 8.21 -15.09 -3.63
CA GLN A 706 7.53 -15.44 -4.90
C GLN A 706 7.99 -14.69 -6.16
N MET A 707 8.82 -13.64 -6.07
CA MET A 707 9.50 -12.98 -7.19
C MET A 707 8.58 -12.31 -8.23
N TRP A 708 7.34 -11.97 -7.89
CA TRP A 708 6.39 -11.40 -8.85
C TRP A 708 6.67 -9.96 -9.22
N THR A 709 7.42 -9.24 -8.38
CA THR A 709 7.75 -7.82 -8.58
C THR A 709 9.27 -7.62 -8.67
N PRO A 710 9.76 -6.61 -9.42
CA PRO A 710 11.17 -6.30 -9.53
C PRO A 710 11.67 -5.46 -8.34
N TYR A 711 11.26 -5.83 -7.13
CA TYR A 711 11.59 -5.13 -5.88
C TYR A 711 12.04 -6.13 -4.83
N TYR A 712 13.03 -5.73 -4.03
CA TYR A 712 13.30 -6.30 -2.72
C TYR A 712 12.44 -5.59 -1.68
N SER A 713 12.15 -6.26 -0.56
CA SER A 713 11.25 -5.67 0.42
C SER A 713 11.84 -4.44 1.12
N THR A 714 11.02 -3.41 1.30
CA THR A 714 11.35 -2.18 2.03
C THR A 714 10.09 -1.40 2.36
N PRO A 715 9.98 -0.82 3.58
CA PRO A 715 8.80 -0.05 3.98
C PRO A 715 8.68 1.32 3.30
N ASP A 716 9.71 1.75 2.57
CA ASP A 716 9.75 3.07 1.95
C ASP A 716 9.29 3.09 0.48
N HIS A 717 9.00 1.92 -0.08
CA HIS A 717 8.42 1.78 -1.41
C HIS A 717 7.00 1.20 -1.33
N TYR A 718 6.21 1.50 -2.35
CA TYR A 718 4.79 1.16 -2.37
C TYR A 718 4.38 0.68 -3.77
N THR A 719 3.35 -0.16 -3.85
CA THR A 719 2.77 -0.60 -5.12
C THR A 719 2.12 0.55 -5.88
N ALA A 720 2.23 0.53 -7.20
CA ALA A 720 1.67 1.59 -8.05
C ALA A 720 0.14 1.59 -8.11
N ASP A 721 -0.50 0.43 -7.92
CA ASP A 721 -1.95 0.26 -7.95
C ASP A 721 -2.61 0.88 -6.71
N TYR A 722 -2.44 0.25 -5.55
CA TYR A 722 -3.14 0.56 -4.31
C TYR A 722 -2.28 1.31 -3.28
N GLY A 723 -0.98 1.51 -3.54
CA GLY A 723 -0.08 2.13 -2.56
C GLY A 723 0.20 1.24 -1.35
N ILE A 724 0.27 -0.08 -1.58
CA ILE A 724 0.59 -1.06 -0.53
C ILE A 724 2.09 -0.97 -0.22
N PRO A 725 2.50 -0.79 1.05
CA PRO A 725 3.92 -0.84 1.42
C PRO A 725 4.56 -2.16 0.98
N MET A 726 5.71 -2.07 0.32
CA MET A 726 6.50 -3.22 -0.14
C MET A 726 7.41 -3.78 0.96
N GLY A 727 7.06 -3.58 2.23
CA GLY A 727 7.83 -4.01 3.38
C GLY A 727 7.15 -3.57 4.66
N ILE A 728 7.66 -4.05 5.79
CA ILE A 728 7.16 -3.72 7.13
C ILE A 728 8.35 -3.28 7.96
N PRO A 729 8.34 -2.05 8.53
CA PRO A 729 9.45 -1.54 9.34
C PRO A 729 9.85 -2.53 10.44
N GLY A 730 11.14 -2.87 10.48
CA GLY A 730 11.70 -3.78 11.49
C GLY A 730 11.34 -5.26 11.32
N LYS A 731 10.63 -5.66 10.26
CA LYS A 731 10.25 -7.06 9.98
C LYS A 731 10.62 -7.51 8.58
N PHE A 732 10.15 -6.80 7.55
CA PHE A 732 10.40 -7.09 6.15
C PHE A 732 11.07 -5.89 5.49
N ASP A 733 12.39 -5.88 5.54
CA ASP A 733 13.23 -4.81 4.99
C ASP A 733 14.55 -5.40 4.48
N ASP A 734 14.46 -6.05 3.32
CA ASP A 734 15.60 -6.64 2.64
C ASP A 734 16.61 -5.57 2.23
N VAL A 735 16.14 -4.39 1.81
CA VAL A 735 17.01 -3.29 1.39
C VAL A 735 17.91 -2.83 2.53
N LEU A 736 17.36 -2.66 3.74
CA LEU A 736 18.16 -2.35 4.92
C LEU A 736 19.20 -3.44 5.22
N ALA A 737 18.83 -4.72 5.12
CA ALA A 737 19.74 -5.84 5.36
C ALA A 737 20.89 -5.85 4.34
N MET A 738 20.58 -5.77 3.05
CA MET A 738 21.59 -5.74 1.99
C MET A 738 22.49 -4.50 2.11
N ASN A 739 21.93 -3.33 2.41
CA ASN A 739 22.69 -2.07 2.55
C ASN A 739 23.70 -2.10 3.71
N LYS A 740 23.43 -2.89 4.75
CA LYS A 740 24.37 -3.15 5.86
C LYS A 740 25.50 -4.10 5.46
N ILE A 741 25.21 -5.08 4.60
CA ILE A 741 26.17 -6.11 4.16
C ILE A 741 27.05 -5.62 3.00
N SER A 742 26.52 -4.79 2.11
CA SER A 742 27.18 -4.38 0.87
C SER A 742 28.57 -3.77 1.04
N PRO A 743 28.90 -2.97 2.07
CA PRO A 743 30.27 -2.47 2.25
C PRO A 743 31.27 -3.58 2.58
N ALA A 744 30.85 -4.61 3.33
CA ALA A 744 31.71 -5.74 3.68
C ALA A 744 31.98 -6.63 2.46
N VAL A 745 30.94 -6.93 1.67
CA VAL A 745 31.07 -7.74 0.45
C VAL A 745 31.94 -7.04 -0.60
N ALA A 746 31.76 -5.74 -0.80
CA ALA A 746 32.61 -4.96 -1.70
C ALA A 746 34.07 -4.83 -1.21
N ALA A 747 34.32 -5.15 0.07
CA ALA A 747 35.62 -5.15 0.71
C ALA A 747 36.22 -6.56 0.86
N TYR A 748 35.67 -7.58 0.20
CA TYR A 748 36.28 -8.92 0.11
C TYR A 748 37.64 -8.94 -0.62
N ARG A 749 38.18 -7.76 -0.93
CA ARG A 749 39.49 -7.53 -1.53
C ARG A 749 40.27 -6.45 -0.82
#